data_AF-A0AAN8YGM5-F1
#
_entry.id   AF-A0AAN8YGM5-F1
#
_cell.length_a   1.000
_cell.length_b   1.000
_cell.length_c   1.000
_cell.angle_alpha   90.00
_cell.angle_beta   90.00
_cell.angle_gamma   90.00
#
_symmetry.space_group_name_H-M   'P 1'
#
loop_
_entity.id
_entity.type
_entity.pdbx_description
1 polymer ?
#
loop_
_entity_poly.entity_id
_entity_poly.type
_entity_poly.pdbx_seq_one_letter_code
_entity_poly.pdbx_strand_id
1 'polypeptide(L)'
;MDPQDNSNAFNDSSDICQQLLQRYGKSSAPQHRHLCAIAAATRSIIQAESLPITPFSYFAATISTISNSQDSLDPQALSGLSSFLSIVLPLVHNEDVSSDKVAEAIEVLVGLLEKETVEGEGGLGTSTVRAFVKCLGVLIGFCDKEDWDSVKVGFEMLVKFAIDKRPKVRKCAHDYILTLFKSFGSSSVAKRAGERIYSLIKGNIALAMKLSDPKETSGSKDEHQEVLHSLNILKPVIPYLRVKDNEKVLAQLVELMRSQSSSFTRHIFDNIGAILDVSKIEIILLEADTIIKALISYMLSAETPADNVLFAATLAKGIIDKLHDDGMSAWVAYLPLVVGSLSGLLTRPENIALPASNILKEMINAHIDVKKFLTGKKQAVDDEALSSSEFETVKAICSVFENMLLSSSEYPNDHILAVLSVMFLKLGDVLDFCAKDIILKLADWMIVASGDAAYDTKNLQECIGSAVIAMGPEKLLALLPISLNTKDYSFSNSWLVPVLNKYICGSSLEFFMKHVVPLAVSFEQTSCKVKKSVIREELLAYARECWGLLPAFCRCPSDVHKNAQALTTLLIPFLKEDSFVLEDISAALQELVNKNKNALASDNFSGEHIVHQTENENLDLALEFKRKCSYSKKSSSKNIKALASCSEEWLRALINVFFKASPANYQQFKEAIGCLTSITDSSLTQRIFTSSMERAGITNEIGEYKKLGLHSTDNKENNSTLLGEVAKRCIILELGSCFIEGSGEDLIKVLFGIARDVLETTHGAGHIEAYHILSRILEKHSWFYSSHAEQLMDLLARVKPPTDTKTLTSRFAFYKTLLIDALQGNDEENTQAFLILNEIILALKDSTEEGRKTAYDALIGVCSSLRNSSSAKSESYKMFVDMIIAYLSGSSPHIKSGAVSALSVLVYSDVNTCLSVPDLVPSVLTLLQSKDVEVTKAVLGFVKVFVSSIQANDLHNFLSDIVNGVLPWSSVSRHHFRSKVTVIVEILMRKCGVAAVKSVAAEKYKNFLKTVSENRHGKSSFKEDGSAEMESTPSDSRRQHKRKDRESSDSFKEKNSRGPHKRMKRKEGEKDSSTNFTKKGFMGGKARNSEMKRKNNTTDEPYRKLVNRTKEFGRRKQEGGKTPLQKRDNGGKLKRGGFPGKGKIDRQKRPADGIRGAGANRRQKTNKNS
;
A
#
# COMPACT_ATOMS: atom_id res chain seq x y z
N MET A 1 -16.36 21.17 -31.25
CA MET A 1 -16.10 20.24 -32.36
C MET A 1 -15.26 19.11 -31.81
N ASP A 2 -15.75 17.87 -31.84
CA ASP A 2 -14.94 16.68 -31.55
C ASP A 2 -14.42 16.11 -32.88
N PRO A 3 -13.09 15.97 -33.08
CA PRO A 3 -12.51 15.56 -34.35
C PRO A 3 -12.15 14.06 -34.40
N GLN A 4 -13.14 13.17 -34.21
CA GLN A 4 -12.97 11.72 -34.43
C GLN A 4 -14.22 11.06 -35.04
N ASP A 5 -14.58 11.41 -36.28
CA ASP A 5 -15.39 10.52 -37.15
C ASP A 5 -15.32 10.89 -38.66
N ASN A 6 -14.10 10.96 -39.21
CA ASN A 6 -13.82 11.50 -40.56
C ASN A 6 -14.22 10.59 -41.76
N SER A 7 -15.27 9.79 -41.63
CA SER A 7 -15.83 8.98 -42.73
C SER A 7 -17.22 9.44 -43.21
N ASN A 8 -17.80 10.46 -42.57
CA ASN A 8 -19.25 10.72 -42.60
C ASN A 8 -19.68 12.17 -42.90
N ALA A 9 -18.76 13.08 -43.25
CA ALA A 9 -19.05 14.49 -43.54
C ALA A 9 -19.62 14.69 -44.96
N PHE A 10 -20.57 15.62 -45.11
CA PHE A 10 -21.03 16.11 -46.42
C PHE A 10 -20.00 17.07 -47.00
N ASN A 11 -19.83 17.07 -48.33
CA ASN A 11 -18.85 17.86 -49.06
C ASN A 11 -19.53 19.05 -49.76
N ASP A 12 -18.90 20.23 -49.75
CA ASP A 12 -19.41 21.47 -50.37
C ASP A 12 -19.32 21.45 -51.91
N SER A 13 -18.30 20.79 -52.45
CA SER A 13 -18.02 20.67 -53.90
C SER A 13 -18.97 19.75 -54.69
N SER A 14 -19.99 19.17 -54.06
CA SER A 14 -20.95 18.27 -54.72
C SER A 14 -22.38 18.47 -54.24
N ASP A 15 -23.35 18.20 -55.12
CA ASP A 15 -24.77 18.43 -54.88
C ASP A 15 -25.28 17.75 -53.58
N ILE A 16 -25.67 18.58 -52.60
CA ILE A 16 -26.17 18.17 -51.29
C ILE A 16 -27.43 17.29 -51.41
N CYS A 17 -28.33 17.60 -52.36
CA CYS A 17 -29.52 16.80 -52.60
C CYS A 17 -29.14 15.39 -53.09
N GLN A 18 -28.17 15.27 -54.00
CA GLN A 18 -27.66 13.98 -54.47
C GLN A 18 -26.94 13.21 -53.36
N GLN A 19 -26.12 13.86 -52.53
CA GLN A 19 -25.48 13.24 -51.37
C GLN A 19 -26.51 12.69 -50.36
N LEU A 20 -27.56 13.46 -50.05
CA LEU A 20 -28.65 13.03 -49.17
C LEU A 20 -29.44 11.86 -49.76
N LEU A 21 -29.76 11.89 -51.05
CA LEU A 21 -30.46 10.79 -51.74
C LEU A 21 -29.62 9.51 -51.81
N GLN A 22 -28.30 9.61 -52.00
CA GLN A 22 -27.40 8.45 -51.94
C GLN A 22 -27.36 7.84 -50.54
N ARG A 23 -27.28 8.68 -49.49
CA ARG A 23 -27.16 8.24 -48.09
C ARG A 23 -28.46 7.72 -47.50
N TYR A 24 -29.59 8.35 -47.84
CA TYR A 24 -30.88 8.15 -47.16
C TYR A 24 -32.02 7.74 -48.09
N GLY A 25 -31.88 7.75 -49.42
CA GLY A 25 -32.95 7.41 -50.36
C GLY A 25 -33.47 5.97 -50.25
N LYS A 26 -32.68 5.05 -49.68
CA LYS A 26 -33.10 3.67 -49.38
C LYS A 26 -33.73 3.50 -47.98
N SER A 27 -33.80 4.57 -47.18
CA SER A 27 -34.30 4.51 -45.80
C SER A 27 -35.82 4.38 -45.74
N SER A 28 -36.30 3.49 -44.88
CA SER A 28 -37.72 3.38 -44.52
C SER A 28 -38.18 4.45 -43.52
N ALA A 29 -37.27 5.07 -42.78
CA ALA A 29 -37.60 6.06 -41.75
C ALA A 29 -38.32 7.31 -42.32
N PRO A 30 -39.48 7.73 -41.78
CA PRO A 30 -40.26 8.86 -42.29
C PRO A 30 -39.50 10.19 -42.33
N GLN A 31 -38.64 10.44 -41.34
CA GLN A 31 -37.82 11.65 -41.21
C GLN A 31 -36.78 11.75 -42.34
N HIS A 32 -36.14 10.62 -42.69
CA HIS A 32 -35.19 10.57 -43.80
C HIS A 32 -35.87 10.79 -45.15
N ARG A 33 -37.10 10.30 -45.32
CA ARG A 33 -37.91 10.54 -46.54
C ARG A 33 -38.31 12.01 -46.66
N HIS A 34 -38.76 12.65 -45.58
CA HIS A 34 -39.04 14.08 -45.57
C HIS A 34 -37.80 14.93 -45.86
N LEU A 35 -36.65 14.59 -45.26
CA LEU A 35 -35.38 15.27 -45.52
C LEU A 35 -34.97 15.17 -47.01
N CYS A 36 -35.12 13.99 -47.63
CA CYS A 36 -34.86 13.81 -49.06
C CYS A 36 -35.87 14.55 -49.95
N ALA A 37 -37.16 14.55 -49.58
CA ALA A 37 -38.20 15.25 -50.31
C ALA A 37 -37.99 16.77 -50.30
N ILE A 38 -37.61 17.33 -49.14
CA ILE A 38 -37.28 18.75 -48.99
C ILE A 38 -36.02 19.09 -49.79
N ALA A 39 -34.94 18.30 -49.67
CA ALA A 39 -33.74 18.53 -50.48
C ALA A 39 -34.02 18.52 -51.99
N ALA A 40 -34.92 17.65 -52.47
CA ALA A 40 -35.37 17.61 -53.86
C ALA A 40 -36.27 18.80 -54.23
N ALA A 41 -37.18 19.22 -53.34
CA ALA A 41 -38.02 20.39 -53.55
C ALA A 41 -37.19 21.69 -53.63
N THR A 42 -36.29 21.92 -52.66
CA THR A 42 -35.38 23.06 -52.68
C THR A 42 -34.47 23.05 -53.91
N ARG A 43 -33.98 21.87 -54.34
CA ARG A 43 -33.24 21.73 -55.61
C ARG A 43 -34.09 22.18 -56.81
N SER A 44 -35.36 21.77 -56.85
CA SER A 44 -36.26 22.16 -57.94
C SER A 44 -36.54 23.66 -57.96
N ILE A 45 -36.59 24.32 -56.80
CA ILE A 45 -36.71 25.79 -56.69
C ILE A 45 -35.46 26.47 -57.27
N ILE A 46 -34.26 26.07 -56.82
CA ILE A 46 -32.97 26.58 -57.34
C ILE A 46 -32.88 26.42 -58.87
N GLN A 47 -33.29 25.26 -59.39
CA GLN A 47 -33.28 24.98 -60.83
C GLN A 47 -34.32 25.81 -61.61
N ALA A 48 -35.51 26.05 -61.04
CA ALA A 48 -36.53 26.90 -61.65
C ALA A 48 -36.10 28.38 -61.71
N GLU A 49 -35.38 28.85 -60.69
CA GLU A 49 -34.81 30.20 -60.64
C GLU A 49 -33.49 30.35 -61.43
N SER A 50 -33.02 29.28 -62.09
CA SER A 50 -31.75 29.23 -62.84
C SER A 50 -30.50 29.56 -62.01
N LEU A 51 -30.56 29.31 -60.69
CA LEU A 51 -29.47 29.54 -59.75
C LEU A 51 -28.48 28.34 -59.72
N PRO A 52 -27.20 28.58 -59.36
CA PRO A 52 -26.21 27.50 -59.27
C PRO A 52 -26.52 26.57 -58.07
N ILE A 53 -26.26 25.27 -58.23
CA ILE A 53 -26.50 24.26 -57.18
C ILE A 53 -25.33 24.26 -56.19
N THR A 54 -25.34 25.22 -55.26
CA THR A 54 -24.32 25.42 -54.21
C THR A 54 -24.94 25.34 -52.80
N PRO A 55 -24.13 25.11 -51.74
CA PRO A 55 -24.62 25.20 -50.36
C PRO A 55 -25.31 26.54 -50.06
N PHE A 56 -24.78 27.65 -50.57
CA PHE A 56 -25.39 28.97 -50.45
C PHE A 56 -26.79 29.06 -51.06
N SER A 57 -26.98 28.59 -52.31
CA SER A 57 -28.30 28.58 -52.95
C SER A 57 -29.30 27.67 -52.22
N TYR A 58 -28.84 26.54 -51.67
CA TYR A 58 -29.68 25.68 -50.81
C TYR A 58 -30.08 26.39 -49.52
N PHE A 59 -29.17 27.12 -48.89
CA PHE A 59 -29.46 27.92 -47.70
C PHE A 59 -30.49 29.02 -48.00
N ALA A 60 -30.23 29.85 -49.03
CA ALA A 60 -31.09 30.97 -49.40
C ALA A 60 -32.52 30.53 -49.77
N ALA A 61 -32.65 29.49 -50.62
CA ALA A 61 -33.95 28.94 -50.99
C ALA A 61 -34.70 28.32 -49.79
N THR A 62 -33.98 27.71 -48.83
CA THR A 62 -34.59 27.17 -47.59
C THR A 62 -35.09 28.29 -46.67
N ILE A 63 -34.31 29.36 -46.47
CA ILE A 63 -34.74 30.53 -45.68
C ILE A 63 -35.92 31.24 -46.34
N SER A 64 -35.89 31.41 -47.67
CA SER A 64 -37.01 32.01 -48.42
C SER A 64 -38.30 31.16 -48.29
N THR A 65 -38.19 29.83 -48.39
CA THR A 65 -39.32 28.92 -48.16
C THR A 65 -39.89 29.06 -46.74
N ILE A 66 -39.02 29.20 -45.73
CA ILE A 66 -39.42 29.40 -44.34
C ILE A 66 -40.11 30.76 -44.13
N SER A 67 -39.58 31.83 -44.72
CA SER A 67 -40.11 33.19 -44.63
C SER A 67 -41.48 33.31 -45.32
N ASN A 68 -41.60 32.84 -46.56
CA ASN A 68 -42.81 32.96 -47.38
C ASN A 68 -43.99 32.08 -46.92
N SER A 69 -43.74 31.08 -46.05
CA SER A 69 -44.76 30.12 -45.63
C SER A 69 -44.89 29.99 -44.11
N GLN A 70 -44.35 30.97 -43.36
CA GLN A 70 -44.15 30.95 -41.90
C GLN A 70 -45.42 30.65 -41.08
N ASP A 71 -46.61 31.00 -41.56
CA ASP A 71 -47.91 30.77 -40.91
C ASP A 71 -48.73 29.61 -41.51
N SER A 72 -48.16 28.86 -42.46
CA SER A 72 -48.87 27.83 -43.25
C SER A 72 -48.18 26.47 -43.29
N LEU A 73 -46.92 26.39 -42.82
CA LEU A 73 -46.15 25.15 -42.77
C LEU A 73 -46.60 24.24 -41.63
N ASP A 74 -46.75 22.96 -41.92
CA ASP A 74 -47.06 21.97 -40.89
C ASP A 74 -45.82 21.64 -40.02
N PRO A 75 -45.99 21.10 -38.80
CA PRO A 75 -44.87 20.76 -37.94
C PRO A 75 -43.90 19.74 -38.54
N GLN A 76 -44.32 18.89 -39.49
CA GLN A 76 -43.42 17.93 -40.15
C GLN A 76 -42.56 18.60 -41.22
N ALA A 77 -43.10 19.52 -42.03
CA ALA A 77 -42.31 20.34 -42.95
C ALA A 77 -41.30 21.20 -42.18
N LEU A 78 -41.68 21.85 -41.09
CA LEU A 78 -40.74 22.62 -40.24
C LEU A 78 -39.64 21.73 -39.64
N SER A 79 -39.96 20.50 -39.22
CA SER A 79 -38.96 19.55 -38.73
C SER A 79 -37.98 19.10 -39.83
N GLY A 80 -38.47 18.90 -41.05
CA GLY A 80 -37.64 18.56 -42.20
C GLY A 80 -36.79 19.74 -42.69
N LEU A 81 -37.35 20.95 -42.76
CA LEU A 81 -36.67 22.19 -43.18
C LEU A 81 -35.57 22.56 -42.20
N SER A 82 -35.84 22.54 -40.89
CA SER A 82 -34.82 22.76 -39.86
C SER A 82 -33.71 21.72 -39.90
N SER A 83 -34.05 20.44 -40.11
CA SER A 83 -33.06 19.36 -40.26
C SER A 83 -32.16 19.59 -41.48
N PHE A 84 -32.75 19.94 -42.63
CA PHE A 84 -32.03 20.24 -43.87
C PHE A 84 -31.13 21.47 -43.71
N LEU A 85 -31.66 22.58 -43.19
CA LEU A 85 -30.92 23.81 -42.90
C LEU A 85 -29.72 23.53 -41.97
N SER A 86 -29.89 22.68 -40.96
CA SER A 86 -28.82 22.31 -40.03
C SER A 86 -27.70 21.44 -40.62
N ILE A 87 -27.89 20.91 -41.83
CA ILE A 87 -26.89 20.17 -42.63
C ILE A 87 -26.26 21.10 -43.67
N VAL A 88 -27.05 21.94 -44.33
CA VAL A 88 -26.61 22.86 -45.39
C VAL A 88 -25.78 24.02 -44.83
N LEU A 89 -26.26 24.68 -43.77
CA LEU A 89 -25.66 25.93 -43.29
C LEU A 89 -24.19 25.81 -42.86
N PRO A 90 -23.73 24.73 -42.20
CA PRO A 90 -22.29 24.54 -41.90
C PRO A 90 -21.39 24.32 -43.13
N LEU A 91 -21.95 24.19 -44.33
CA LEU A 91 -21.23 24.05 -45.62
C LEU A 91 -21.22 25.36 -46.43
N VAL A 92 -21.81 26.44 -45.90
CA VAL A 92 -21.77 27.77 -46.52
C VAL A 92 -20.53 28.49 -46.01
N HIS A 93 -19.73 29.08 -46.91
CA HIS A 93 -18.57 29.87 -46.52
C HIS A 93 -19.02 31.28 -46.11
N ASN A 94 -18.34 31.88 -45.12
CA ASN A 94 -18.74 33.20 -44.60
C ASN A 94 -18.64 34.31 -45.67
N GLU A 95 -17.75 34.14 -46.64
CA GLU A 95 -17.55 35.08 -47.75
C GLU A 95 -18.69 35.06 -48.78
N ASP A 96 -19.54 34.02 -48.77
CA ASP A 96 -20.66 33.87 -49.73
C ASP A 96 -21.92 34.68 -49.34
N VAL A 97 -22.02 35.16 -48.09
CA VAL A 97 -23.24 35.78 -47.53
C VAL A 97 -23.01 37.24 -47.17
N SER A 98 -23.83 38.16 -47.69
CA SER A 98 -23.78 39.57 -47.24
C SER A 98 -24.38 39.73 -45.85
N SER A 99 -23.86 40.68 -45.05
CA SER A 99 -24.33 40.94 -43.68
C SER A 99 -25.84 41.18 -43.59
N ASP A 100 -26.42 41.90 -44.55
CA ASP A 100 -27.87 42.15 -44.61
C ASP A 100 -28.68 40.85 -44.74
N LYS A 101 -28.16 39.87 -45.51
CA LYS A 101 -28.79 38.57 -45.71
C LYS A 101 -28.60 37.62 -44.53
N VAL A 102 -27.50 37.76 -43.77
CA VAL A 102 -27.34 37.09 -42.47
C VAL A 102 -28.36 37.65 -41.47
N ALA A 103 -28.53 38.98 -41.40
CA ALA A 103 -29.49 39.63 -40.51
C ALA A 103 -30.94 39.22 -40.83
N GLU A 104 -31.35 39.28 -42.10
CA GLU A 104 -32.68 38.83 -42.56
C GLU A 104 -32.93 37.34 -42.20
N ALA A 105 -31.94 36.46 -42.38
CA ALA A 105 -32.06 35.05 -42.00
C ALA A 105 -32.15 34.85 -40.48
N ILE A 106 -31.43 35.65 -39.67
CA ILE A 106 -31.54 35.64 -38.22
C ILE A 106 -32.94 36.08 -37.79
N GLU A 107 -33.48 37.18 -38.34
CA GLU A 107 -34.83 37.66 -38.03
C GLU A 107 -35.92 36.62 -38.36
N VAL A 108 -35.83 35.96 -39.52
CA VAL A 108 -36.75 34.88 -39.91
C VAL A 108 -36.73 33.70 -38.93
N LEU A 109 -35.53 33.27 -38.48
CA LEU A 109 -35.42 32.18 -37.50
C LEU A 109 -35.83 32.61 -36.09
N VAL A 110 -35.52 33.85 -35.69
CA VAL A 110 -35.92 34.41 -34.38
C VAL A 110 -37.44 34.54 -34.32
N GLY A 111 -38.10 35.08 -35.35
CA GLY A 111 -39.57 35.20 -35.40
C GLY A 111 -40.30 33.85 -35.32
N LEU A 112 -39.76 32.78 -35.91
CA LEU A 112 -40.26 31.41 -35.71
C LEU A 112 -40.10 30.95 -34.26
N LEU A 113 -38.92 31.17 -33.68
CA LEU A 113 -38.59 30.72 -32.33
C LEU A 113 -39.31 31.53 -31.25
N GLU A 114 -39.73 32.77 -31.51
CA GLU A 114 -40.54 33.56 -30.58
C GLU A 114 -41.99 33.06 -30.50
N LYS A 115 -42.62 32.72 -31.63
CA LYS A 115 -43.96 32.10 -31.65
C LYS A 115 -43.99 30.83 -30.78
N GLU A 116 -42.97 29.98 -30.92
CA GLU A 116 -42.75 28.78 -30.11
C GLU A 116 -42.62 29.05 -28.59
N THR A 117 -42.06 30.20 -28.18
CA THR A 117 -41.94 30.54 -26.75
C THR A 117 -43.23 31.06 -26.11
N VAL A 118 -44.25 31.39 -26.91
CA VAL A 118 -45.53 31.95 -26.44
C VAL A 118 -46.64 30.89 -26.38
N GLU A 119 -46.67 29.95 -27.33
CA GLU A 119 -47.76 28.96 -27.46
C GLU A 119 -47.48 27.64 -26.70
N GLY A 120 -47.58 27.70 -25.37
CA GLY A 120 -47.07 26.68 -24.44
C GLY A 120 -47.64 25.25 -24.50
N GLU A 121 -48.67 24.96 -25.30
CA GLU A 121 -49.32 23.63 -25.36
C GLU A 121 -49.37 22.97 -26.76
N GLY A 122 -48.77 23.60 -27.79
CA GLY A 122 -48.74 23.07 -29.18
C GLY A 122 -47.36 22.96 -29.83
N GLY A 123 -46.29 23.23 -29.06
CA GLY A 123 -44.97 23.58 -29.60
C GLY A 123 -44.21 22.54 -30.44
N LEU A 124 -43.28 23.06 -31.24
CA LEU A 124 -42.33 22.37 -32.10
C LEU A 124 -41.55 21.28 -31.36
N GLY A 125 -41.38 20.14 -32.03
CA GLY A 125 -40.61 19.02 -31.51
C GLY A 125 -39.18 19.40 -31.12
N THR A 126 -38.68 18.81 -30.02
CA THR A 126 -37.33 19.06 -29.46
C THR A 126 -36.20 18.98 -30.49
N SER A 127 -36.32 18.13 -31.52
CA SER A 127 -35.36 18.04 -32.63
C SER A 127 -35.37 19.29 -33.53
N THR A 128 -36.56 19.79 -33.86
CA THR A 128 -36.79 20.99 -34.69
C THR A 128 -36.21 22.23 -34.03
N VAL A 129 -36.55 22.48 -32.75
CA VAL A 129 -36.03 23.64 -32.01
C VAL A 129 -34.51 23.55 -31.83
N ARG A 130 -33.96 22.36 -31.50
CA ARG A 130 -32.51 22.16 -31.44
C ARG A 130 -31.82 22.46 -32.79
N ALA A 131 -32.44 22.04 -33.90
CA ALA A 131 -31.90 22.29 -35.23
C ALA A 131 -31.91 23.79 -35.59
N PHE A 132 -32.99 24.52 -35.28
CA PHE A 132 -33.03 25.98 -35.45
C PHE A 132 -32.06 26.73 -34.52
N VAL A 133 -31.96 26.37 -33.24
CA VAL A 133 -30.96 26.93 -32.30
C VAL A 133 -29.53 26.67 -32.78
N LYS A 134 -29.26 25.49 -33.36
CA LYS A 134 -27.99 25.20 -34.04
C LYS A 134 -27.76 26.15 -35.23
N CYS A 135 -28.76 26.35 -36.09
CA CYS A 135 -28.62 27.21 -37.26
C CYS A 135 -28.37 28.67 -36.85
N LEU A 136 -29.12 29.16 -35.87
CA LEU A 136 -28.96 30.49 -35.29
C LEU A 136 -27.54 30.71 -34.74
N GLY A 137 -27.00 29.73 -34.01
CA GLY A 137 -25.63 29.79 -33.49
C GLY A 137 -24.54 29.80 -34.57
N VAL A 138 -24.80 29.23 -35.75
CA VAL A 138 -23.88 29.31 -36.91
C VAL A 138 -24.04 30.65 -37.63
N LEU A 139 -25.27 31.15 -37.84
CA LEU A 139 -25.51 32.46 -38.48
C LEU A 139 -24.88 33.61 -37.68
N ILE A 140 -24.96 33.60 -36.36
CA ILE A 140 -24.29 34.62 -35.52
C ILE A 140 -22.75 34.55 -35.68
N GLY A 141 -22.21 33.38 -36.04
CA GLY A 141 -20.79 33.22 -36.37
C GLY A 141 -20.38 33.87 -37.70
N PHE A 142 -21.35 34.19 -38.57
CA PHE A 142 -21.20 34.91 -39.84
C PHE A 142 -21.40 36.44 -39.71
N CYS A 143 -22.07 36.91 -38.65
CA CYS A 143 -22.17 38.34 -38.34
C CYS A 143 -20.80 38.99 -38.12
N ASP A 144 -20.76 40.33 -38.22
CA ASP A 144 -19.60 41.11 -37.79
C ASP A 144 -19.38 40.91 -36.27
N LYS A 145 -18.16 40.51 -35.91
CA LYS A 145 -17.75 40.20 -34.52
C LYS A 145 -17.33 41.45 -33.75
N GLU A 146 -17.29 42.61 -34.40
CA GLU A 146 -17.04 43.92 -33.77
C GLU A 146 -18.31 44.77 -33.65
N ASP A 147 -19.34 44.53 -34.48
CA ASP A 147 -20.67 45.13 -34.32
C ASP A 147 -21.64 44.24 -33.52
N TRP A 148 -22.00 44.73 -32.34
CA TRP A 148 -22.99 44.09 -31.48
C TRP A 148 -24.39 44.12 -32.06
N ASP A 149 -24.79 45.16 -32.78
CA ASP A 149 -26.19 45.31 -33.17
C ASP A 149 -26.57 44.26 -34.26
N SER A 150 -25.62 43.84 -35.11
CA SER A 150 -25.72 42.66 -35.98
C SER A 150 -25.85 41.30 -35.25
N VAL A 151 -25.29 41.18 -34.04
CA VAL A 151 -25.23 39.94 -33.24
C VAL A 151 -26.39 39.86 -32.25
N LYS A 152 -26.87 41.01 -31.76
CA LYS A 152 -27.74 41.18 -30.59
C LYS A 152 -28.98 40.30 -30.64
N VAL A 153 -29.77 40.40 -31.71
CA VAL A 153 -31.09 39.74 -31.82
C VAL A 153 -30.95 38.22 -31.71
N GLY A 154 -30.00 37.64 -32.46
CA GLY A 154 -29.71 36.20 -32.38
C GLY A 154 -29.11 35.77 -31.05
N PHE A 155 -28.19 36.56 -30.48
CA PHE A 155 -27.56 36.24 -29.20
C PHE A 155 -28.57 36.27 -28.05
N GLU A 156 -29.46 37.26 -28.00
CA GLU A 156 -30.54 37.33 -27.00
C GLU A 156 -31.47 36.11 -27.10
N MET A 157 -31.73 35.61 -28.30
CA MET A 157 -32.52 34.40 -28.51
C MET A 157 -31.78 33.13 -28.03
N LEU A 158 -30.47 33.01 -28.30
CA LEU A 158 -29.67 31.91 -27.71
C LEU A 158 -29.69 31.94 -26.18
N VAL A 159 -29.62 33.13 -25.58
CA VAL A 159 -29.70 33.32 -24.12
C VAL A 159 -31.07 32.91 -23.57
N LYS A 160 -32.18 33.17 -24.28
CA LYS A 160 -33.51 32.60 -23.94
C LYS A 160 -33.48 31.06 -23.96
N PHE A 161 -32.90 30.44 -25.00
CA PHE A 161 -32.83 28.97 -25.08
C PHE A 161 -31.83 28.31 -24.12
N ALA A 162 -30.93 29.06 -23.48
CA ALA A 162 -30.04 28.55 -22.44
C ALA A 162 -30.80 28.03 -21.20
N ILE A 163 -32.04 28.50 -20.99
CA ILE A 163 -32.92 28.13 -19.86
C ILE A 163 -34.16 27.31 -20.29
N ASP A 164 -34.29 26.96 -21.57
CA ASP A 164 -35.41 26.16 -22.12
C ASP A 164 -35.64 24.84 -21.35
N LYS A 165 -36.88 24.38 -21.19
CA LYS A 165 -37.18 23.16 -20.41
C LYS A 165 -36.56 21.88 -21.00
N ARG A 166 -36.25 21.84 -22.30
CA ARG A 166 -35.75 20.68 -23.06
C ARG A 166 -34.21 20.56 -22.97
N PRO A 167 -33.64 19.51 -22.31
CA PRO A 167 -32.19 19.43 -22.07
C PRO A 167 -31.32 19.44 -23.34
N LYS A 168 -31.81 18.85 -24.45
CA LYS A 168 -31.11 18.81 -25.73
C LYS A 168 -31.06 20.16 -26.44
N VAL A 169 -32.01 21.07 -26.14
CA VAL A 169 -32.02 22.45 -26.65
C VAL A 169 -31.07 23.31 -25.82
N ARG A 170 -31.17 23.28 -24.48
CA ARG A 170 -30.24 23.98 -23.58
C ARG A 170 -28.78 23.69 -23.87
N LYS A 171 -28.40 22.40 -23.93
CA LYS A 171 -27.00 22.02 -24.20
C LYS A 171 -26.51 22.59 -25.54
N CYS A 172 -27.37 22.58 -26.57
CA CYS A 172 -27.05 23.17 -27.86
C CYS A 172 -26.84 24.69 -27.75
N ALA A 173 -27.72 25.41 -27.03
CA ALA A 173 -27.55 26.84 -26.79
C ALA A 173 -26.27 27.15 -26.00
N HIS A 174 -25.95 26.36 -24.96
CA HIS A 174 -24.72 26.50 -24.16
C HIS A 174 -23.47 26.28 -25.02
N ASP A 175 -23.44 25.24 -25.85
CA ASP A 175 -22.32 24.94 -26.77
C ASP A 175 -22.07 26.09 -27.75
N TYR A 176 -23.12 26.70 -28.32
CA TYR A 176 -22.98 27.85 -29.23
C TYR A 176 -22.63 29.15 -28.50
N ILE A 177 -23.22 29.45 -27.34
CA ILE A 177 -22.84 30.63 -26.54
C ILE A 177 -21.35 30.56 -26.17
N LEU A 178 -20.85 29.40 -25.73
CA LEU A 178 -19.43 29.20 -25.44
C LEU A 178 -18.54 29.35 -26.68
N THR A 179 -19.00 28.86 -27.85
CA THR A 179 -18.28 29.02 -29.12
C THR A 179 -18.22 30.48 -29.57
N LEU A 180 -19.32 31.22 -29.37
CA LEU A 180 -19.40 32.65 -29.68
C LEU A 180 -18.49 33.48 -28.78
N PHE A 181 -18.51 33.26 -27.45
CA PHE A 181 -17.58 33.92 -26.52
C PHE A 181 -16.11 33.69 -26.87
N LYS A 182 -15.74 32.46 -27.29
CA LYS A 182 -14.40 32.17 -27.81
C LYS A 182 -14.08 32.94 -29.10
N SER A 183 -15.07 33.15 -29.98
CA SER A 183 -14.90 33.86 -31.26
C SER A 183 -14.87 35.39 -31.12
N PHE A 184 -15.53 35.96 -30.10
CA PHE A 184 -15.57 37.41 -29.87
C PHE A 184 -14.26 37.96 -29.26
N GLY A 185 -13.43 37.10 -28.65
CA GLY A 185 -12.17 37.52 -28.02
C GLY A 185 -12.37 38.61 -26.96
N SER A 186 -11.54 39.66 -26.99
CA SER A 186 -11.61 40.80 -26.06
C SER A 186 -12.32 42.03 -26.64
N SER A 187 -13.29 41.83 -27.54
CA SER A 187 -14.02 42.90 -28.25
C SER A 187 -15.05 43.66 -27.40
N SER A 188 -15.53 44.77 -27.96
CA SER A 188 -16.75 45.49 -27.54
C SER A 188 -17.98 44.58 -27.46
N VAL A 189 -18.08 43.60 -28.38
CA VAL A 189 -19.15 42.61 -28.48
C VAL A 189 -19.10 41.63 -27.30
N ALA A 190 -17.92 41.10 -26.96
CA ALA A 190 -17.74 40.25 -25.77
C ALA A 190 -18.18 40.95 -24.48
N LYS A 191 -17.90 42.26 -24.35
CA LYS A 191 -18.40 43.10 -23.25
C LYS A 191 -19.94 43.12 -23.19
N ARG A 192 -20.63 43.43 -24.30
CA ARG A 192 -22.10 43.56 -24.33
C ARG A 192 -22.78 42.19 -24.16
N ALA A 193 -22.19 41.13 -24.70
CA ALA A 193 -22.61 39.74 -24.48
C ALA A 193 -22.52 39.35 -22.98
N GLY A 194 -21.42 39.69 -22.31
CA GLY A 194 -21.24 39.48 -20.87
C GLY A 194 -22.23 40.28 -20.02
N GLU A 195 -22.49 41.55 -20.39
CA GLU A 195 -23.52 42.39 -19.74
C GLU A 195 -24.93 41.79 -19.90
N ARG A 196 -25.24 41.13 -21.04
CA ARG A 196 -26.52 40.44 -21.25
C ARG A 196 -26.65 39.15 -20.42
N ILE A 197 -25.59 38.35 -20.32
CA ILE A 197 -25.54 37.17 -19.43
C ILE A 197 -25.70 37.59 -17.96
N TYR A 198 -25.00 38.64 -17.52
CA TYR A 198 -25.17 39.21 -16.18
C TYR A 198 -26.61 39.67 -15.91
N SER A 199 -27.27 40.30 -16.89
CA SER A 199 -28.67 40.72 -16.77
C SER A 199 -29.63 39.54 -16.57
N LEU A 200 -29.41 38.40 -17.24
CA LEU A 200 -30.20 37.18 -17.02
C LEU A 200 -30.00 36.67 -15.59
N ILE A 201 -28.75 36.53 -15.17
CA ILE A 201 -28.39 36.03 -13.83
C ILE A 201 -28.97 36.92 -12.74
N LYS A 202 -28.87 38.25 -12.88
CA LYS A 202 -29.44 39.20 -11.91
C LYS A 202 -30.96 39.07 -11.78
N GLY A 203 -31.67 38.91 -12.90
CA GLY A 203 -33.12 38.65 -12.87
C GLY A 203 -33.44 37.36 -12.12
N ASN A 204 -32.71 36.30 -12.41
CA ASN A 204 -33.00 34.97 -11.89
C ASN A 204 -32.50 34.76 -10.45
N ILE A 205 -31.50 35.52 -9.99
CA ILE A 205 -31.14 35.62 -8.56
C ILE A 205 -32.23 36.38 -7.79
N ALA A 206 -32.81 37.45 -8.34
CA ALA A 206 -33.94 38.13 -7.71
C ALA A 206 -35.19 37.23 -7.59
N LEU A 207 -35.41 36.30 -8.54
CA LEU A 207 -36.40 35.23 -8.40
C LEU A 207 -35.98 34.20 -7.34
N ALA A 208 -34.73 33.73 -7.36
CA ALA A 208 -34.21 32.77 -6.38
C ALA A 208 -34.35 33.26 -4.93
N MET A 209 -34.16 34.57 -4.69
CA MET A 209 -34.35 35.18 -3.37
C MET A 209 -35.80 35.10 -2.89
N LYS A 210 -36.79 35.38 -3.75
CA LYS A 210 -38.21 35.22 -3.42
C LYS A 210 -38.55 33.77 -3.09
N LEU A 211 -38.10 32.84 -3.95
CA LEU A 211 -38.21 31.40 -3.76
C LEU A 211 -37.51 30.86 -2.49
N SER A 212 -36.71 31.69 -1.82
CA SER A 212 -35.99 31.36 -0.58
C SER A 212 -36.66 31.94 0.67
N ASP A 213 -37.66 32.82 0.57
CA ASP A 213 -38.37 33.35 1.74
C ASP A 213 -39.39 32.32 2.25
N PRO A 214 -39.28 31.84 3.52
CA PRO A 214 -40.20 30.84 4.07
C PRO A 214 -41.66 31.30 4.19
N LYS A 215 -41.99 32.58 3.89
CA LYS A 215 -43.36 33.10 3.85
C LYS A 215 -44.06 32.94 2.49
N GLU A 216 -43.35 32.81 1.38
CA GLU A 216 -43.97 32.64 0.05
C GLU A 216 -44.16 31.15 -0.25
N THR A 217 -45.33 30.63 0.09
CA THR A 217 -45.65 29.20 -0.12
C THR A 217 -45.86 28.91 -1.62
N SER A 218 -45.03 28.01 -2.16
CA SER A 218 -45.07 27.50 -3.55
C SER A 218 -44.83 28.53 -4.67
N GLY A 219 -43.55 28.84 -4.92
CA GLY A 219 -43.12 29.13 -6.28
C GLY A 219 -43.33 27.91 -7.20
N SER A 220 -43.46 28.16 -8.50
CA SER A 220 -43.69 27.09 -9.48
C SER A 220 -42.45 26.20 -9.63
N LYS A 221 -42.67 24.93 -10.01
CA LYS A 221 -41.57 24.01 -10.35
C LYS A 221 -40.74 24.51 -11.54
N ASP A 222 -41.33 25.33 -12.39
CA ASP A 222 -40.68 25.89 -13.58
C ASP A 222 -39.69 27.00 -13.20
N GLU A 223 -40.07 27.94 -12.34
CA GLU A 223 -39.18 29.01 -11.85
C GLU A 223 -37.94 28.44 -11.12
N HIS A 224 -38.12 27.40 -10.30
CA HIS A 224 -36.99 26.69 -9.68
C HIS A 224 -36.03 26.06 -10.71
N GLN A 225 -36.55 25.52 -11.82
CA GLN A 225 -35.71 24.95 -12.88
C GLN A 225 -35.01 26.04 -13.69
N GLU A 226 -35.67 27.17 -13.95
CA GLU A 226 -35.09 28.32 -14.64
C GLU A 226 -33.87 28.89 -13.89
N VAL A 227 -33.98 29.06 -12.57
CA VAL A 227 -32.85 29.47 -11.70
C VAL A 227 -31.69 28.47 -11.81
N LEU A 228 -31.96 27.16 -11.69
CA LEU A 228 -30.93 26.14 -11.83
C LEU A 228 -30.26 26.17 -13.21
N HIS A 229 -31.03 26.32 -14.29
CA HIS A 229 -30.49 26.38 -15.64
C HIS A 229 -29.64 27.64 -15.87
N SER A 230 -30.00 28.75 -15.25
CA SER A 230 -29.24 30.01 -15.26
C SER A 230 -27.89 29.89 -14.53
N LEU A 231 -27.87 29.23 -13.37
CA LEU A 231 -26.62 28.95 -12.65
C LEU A 231 -25.73 27.95 -13.39
N ASN A 232 -26.30 27.04 -14.19
CA ASN A 232 -25.52 26.06 -14.97
C ASN A 232 -24.79 26.67 -16.18
N ILE A 233 -25.37 27.67 -16.87
CA ILE A 233 -24.68 28.36 -17.97
C ILE A 233 -23.56 29.30 -17.48
N LEU A 234 -23.64 29.82 -16.25
CA LEU A 234 -22.63 30.73 -15.72
C LEU A 234 -21.25 30.08 -15.62
N LYS A 235 -21.14 28.84 -15.10
CA LYS A 235 -19.86 28.13 -14.90
C LYS A 235 -18.96 28.08 -16.15
N PRO A 236 -19.42 27.65 -17.34
CA PRO A 236 -18.60 27.66 -18.55
C PRO A 236 -18.36 29.07 -19.15
N VAL A 237 -19.14 30.08 -18.76
CA VAL A 237 -19.04 31.46 -19.31
C VAL A 237 -18.10 32.35 -18.48
N ILE A 238 -17.96 32.12 -17.16
CA ILE A 238 -17.06 32.87 -16.25
C ILE A 238 -15.65 33.17 -16.82
N PRO A 239 -14.94 32.22 -17.47
CA PRO A 239 -13.61 32.48 -18.06
C PRO A 239 -13.57 33.54 -19.16
N TYR A 240 -14.72 33.88 -19.75
CA TYR A 240 -14.87 34.85 -20.84
C TYR A 240 -15.52 36.17 -20.40
N LEU A 241 -15.98 36.25 -19.15
CA LEU A 241 -16.51 37.48 -18.57
C LEU A 241 -15.38 38.41 -18.14
N ARG A 242 -15.65 39.72 -18.18
CA ARG A 242 -14.71 40.71 -17.67
C ARG A 242 -14.63 40.64 -16.14
N VAL A 243 -13.46 40.98 -15.61
CA VAL A 243 -13.18 41.19 -14.18
C VAL A 243 -14.34 41.92 -13.46
N LYS A 244 -14.77 43.08 -13.98
CA LYS A 244 -15.87 43.89 -13.42
C LYS A 244 -17.28 43.29 -13.50
N ASP A 245 -17.48 42.28 -14.33
CA ASP A 245 -18.75 41.57 -14.41
C ASP A 245 -18.71 40.34 -13.51
N ASN A 246 -17.58 39.64 -13.42
CA ASN A 246 -17.32 38.61 -12.41
C ASN A 246 -17.42 39.15 -10.98
N GLU A 247 -16.92 40.36 -10.69
CA GLU A 247 -17.14 41.08 -9.42
C GLU A 247 -18.63 41.17 -9.05
N LYS A 248 -19.46 41.65 -9.99
CA LYS A 248 -20.91 41.83 -9.75
C LYS A 248 -21.65 40.51 -9.66
N VAL A 249 -21.22 39.48 -10.40
CA VAL A 249 -21.76 38.13 -10.30
C VAL A 249 -21.42 37.53 -8.94
N LEU A 250 -20.18 37.68 -8.48
CA LEU A 250 -19.72 37.20 -7.17
C LEU A 250 -20.57 37.81 -6.06
N ALA A 251 -20.71 39.14 -6.03
CA ALA A 251 -21.55 39.84 -5.04
C ALA A 251 -22.98 39.28 -4.96
N GLN A 252 -23.60 38.97 -6.10
CA GLN A 252 -24.95 38.41 -6.16
C GLN A 252 -25.02 36.93 -5.75
N LEU A 253 -24.01 36.11 -6.10
CA LEU A 253 -23.89 34.74 -5.63
C LEU A 253 -23.63 34.67 -4.12
N VAL A 254 -22.87 35.63 -3.59
CA VAL A 254 -22.58 35.79 -2.17
C VAL A 254 -23.82 36.24 -1.40
N GLU A 255 -24.62 37.15 -1.95
CA GLU A 255 -25.93 37.50 -1.41
C GLU A 255 -26.83 36.24 -1.33
N LEU A 256 -26.93 35.47 -2.42
CA LEU A 256 -27.75 34.25 -2.49
C LEU A 256 -27.21 33.13 -1.57
N MET A 257 -25.91 33.05 -1.37
CA MET A 257 -25.30 32.15 -0.38
C MET A 257 -25.76 32.49 1.05
N ARG A 258 -25.97 33.77 1.38
CA ARG A 258 -26.43 34.20 2.71
C ARG A 258 -27.90 33.89 3.00
N SER A 259 -28.74 33.65 1.98
CA SER A 259 -30.14 33.24 2.20
C SER A 259 -30.31 31.78 2.62
N GLN A 260 -29.22 31.00 2.66
CA GLN A 260 -29.18 29.59 3.09
C GLN A 260 -30.14 28.65 2.33
N SER A 261 -30.50 29.00 1.09
CA SER A 261 -31.36 28.18 0.22
C SER A 261 -30.67 26.87 -0.21
N SER A 262 -31.02 25.78 0.46
CA SER A 262 -30.42 24.45 0.27
C SER A 262 -30.50 23.91 -1.16
N SER A 263 -31.54 24.32 -1.90
CA SER A 263 -31.82 23.90 -3.29
C SER A 263 -30.78 24.36 -4.31
N PHE A 264 -30.12 25.49 -4.08
CA PHE A 264 -29.19 26.10 -5.05
C PHE A 264 -27.72 26.06 -4.60
N THR A 265 -27.46 25.75 -3.32
CA THR A 265 -26.16 25.83 -2.64
C THR A 265 -25.00 25.27 -3.48
N ARG A 266 -25.14 24.03 -3.99
CA ARG A 266 -24.09 23.38 -4.79
C ARG A 266 -23.73 24.17 -6.04
N HIS A 267 -24.73 24.64 -6.79
CA HIS A 267 -24.50 25.43 -8.00
C HIS A 267 -23.90 26.80 -7.68
N ILE A 268 -24.24 27.39 -6.54
CA ILE A 268 -23.62 28.64 -6.07
C ILE A 268 -22.13 28.42 -5.78
N PHE A 269 -21.78 27.38 -5.02
CA PHE A 269 -20.38 27.05 -4.72
C PHE A 269 -19.57 26.68 -5.98
N ASP A 270 -20.16 25.91 -6.90
CA ASP A 270 -19.57 25.57 -8.21
C ASP A 270 -19.22 26.82 -9.05
N ASN A 271 -20.05 27.86 -9.01
CA ASN A 271 -19.82 29.12 -9.72
C ASN A 271 -18.84 30.04 -8.98
N ILE A 272 -18.90 30.13 -7.65
CA ILE A 272 -17.91 30.89 -6.87
C ILE A 272 -16.52 30.29 -7.07
N GLY A 273 -16.37 28.95 -7.04
CA GLY A 273 -15.11 28.27 -7.34
C GLY A 273 -14.54 28.66 -8.72
N ALA A 274 -15.38 28.58 -9.77
CA ALA A 274 -14.96 28.99 -11.11
C ALA A 274 -14.59 30.49 -11.22
N ILE A 275 -15.21 31.37 -10.42
CA ILE A 275 -14.79 32.79 -10.32
C ILE A 275 -13.43 32.89 -9.62
N LEU A 276 -13.18 32.15 -8.54
CA LEU A 276 -11.90 32.13 -7.84
C LEU A 276 -10.76 31.65 -8.74
N ASP A 277 -10.98 30.62 -9.56
CA ASP A 277 -9.96 30.09 -10.50
C ASP A 277 -9.50 31.15 -11.50
N VAL A 278 -10.43 31.96 -12.04
CA VAL A 278 -10.18 32.94 -13.12
C VAL A 278 -9.76 34.32 -12.60
N SER A 279 -10.22 34.72 -11.42
CA SER A 279 -10.12 36.12 -10.94
C SER A 279 -8.75 36.48 -10.35
N LYS A 280 -8.42 37.77 -10.38
CA LYS A 280 -7.30 38.33 -9.58
C LYS A 280 -7.72 38.47 -8.12
N ILE A 281 -6.74 38.38 -7.19
CA ILE A 281 -6.97 38.45 -5.73
C ILE A 281 -7.67 39.73 -5.29
N GLU A 282 -7.45 40.84 -6.01
CA GLU A 282 -8.09 42.14 -5.74
C GLU A 282 -9.63 42.04 -5.64
N ILE A 283 -10.26 41.17 -6.45
CA ILE A 283 -11.70 40.89 -6.37
C ILE A 283 -12.03 40.13 -5.09
N ILE A 284 -11.23 39.12 -4.78
CA ILE A 284 -11.44 38.18 -3.67
C ILE A 284 -11.30 38.92 -2.34
N LEU A 285 -10.31 39.80 -2.20
CA LEU A 285 -10.03 40.60 -0.99
C LEU A 285 -11.21 41.49 -0.56
N LEU A 286 -12.01 42.00 -1.51
CA LEU A 286 -13.16 42.86 -1.19
C LEU A 286 -14.30 42.10 -0.49
N GLU A 287 -14.46 40.81 -0.77
CA GLU A 287 -15.55 39.99 -0.23
C GLU A 287 -15.09 38.82 0.67
N ALA A 288 -13.78 38.57 0.78
CA ALA A 288 -13.18 37.43 1.49
C ALA A 288 -13.75 37.23 2.90
N ASP A 289 -13.82 38.29 3.71
CA ASP A 289 -14.40 38.25 5.06
C ASP A 289 -15.85 37.73 5.07
N THR A 290 -16.66 38.23 4.13
CA THR A 290 -18.06 37.84 3.98
C THR A 290 -18.20 36.41 3.47
N ILE A 291 -17.41 36.02 2.46
CA ILE A 291 -17.42 34.68 1.89
C ILE A 291 -17.00 33.66 2.94
N ILE A 292 -15.88 33.87 3.61
CA ILE A 292 -15.34 32.94 4.62
C ILE A 292 -16.31 32.80 5.80
N LYS A 293 -16.90 33.90 6.30
CA LYS A 293 -17.94 33.83 7.35
C LYS A 293 -19.19 33.06 6.89
N ALA A 294 -19.62 33.25 5.64
CA ALA A 294 -20.73 32.49 5.08
C ALA A 294 -20.40 30.99 5.01
N LEU A 295 -19.26 30.61 4.43
CA LEU A 295 -18.84 29.20 4.32
C LEU A 295 -18.70 28.52 5.68
N ILE A 296 -18.10 29.20 6.66
CA ILE A 296 -18.03 28.73 8.05
C ILE A 296 -19.43 28.45 8.61
N SER A 297 -20.43 29.31 8.35
CA SER A 297 -21.81 29.06 8.80
C SER A 297 -22.45 27.82 8.15
N TYR A 298 -22.14 27.51 6.89
CA TYR A 298 -22.59 26.26 6.25
C TYR A 298 -21.94 25.01 6.85
N MET A 299 -20.65 25.09 7.21
CA MET A 299 -19.90 23.99 7.80
C MET A 299 -20.36 23.67 9.23
N LEU A 300 -20.62 24.70 10.04
CA LEU A 300 -21.08 24.56 11.42
C LEU A 300 -22.57 24.21 11.53
N SER A 301 -23.35 24.34 10.47
CA SER A 301 -24.76 23.94 10.48
C SER A 301 -24.92 22.42 10.55
N ALA A 302 -25.87 21.98 11.37
CA ALA A 302 -26.28 20.58 11.45
C ALA A 302 -27.29 20.19 10.35
N GLU A 303 -28.00 21.18 9.78
CA GLU A 303 -29.08 20.99 8.81
C GLU A 303 -28.57 20.94 7.36
N THR A 304 -27.31 21.29 7.13
CA THR A 304 -26.70 21.29 5.80
C THR A 304 -26.35 19.86 5.33
N PRO A 305 -26.67 19.48 4.07
CA PRO A 305 -26.24 18.21 3.49
C PRO A 305 -24.72 18.02 3.53
N ALA A 306 -24.27 16.78 3.76
CA ALA A 306 -22.85 16.42 3.85
C ALA A 306 -22.03 16.94 2.66
N ASP A 307 -22.51 16.74 1.43
CA ASP A 307 -21.88 17.25 0.21
C ASP A 307 -21.65 18.76 0.27
N ASN A 308 -22.68 19.54 0.66
CA ASN A 308 -22.59 21.00 0.74
C ASN A 308 -21.58 21.45 1.81
N VAL A 309 -21.49 20.75 2.94
CA VAL A 309 -20.46 20.99 3.97
C VAL A 309 -19.06 20.78 3.40
N LEU A 310 -18.84 19.71 2.63
CA LEU A 310 -17.55 19.40 2.02
C LEU A 310 -17.18 20.34 0.86
N PHE A 311 -18.15 20.78 0.06
CA PHE A 311 -17.94 21.83 -0.94
C PHE A 311 -17.57 23.17 -0.27
N ALA A 312 -18.25 23.56 0.82
CA ALA A 312 -17.92 24.77 1.57
C ALA A 312 -16.50 24.72 2.17
N ALA A 313 -16.13 23.57 2.73
CA ALA A 313 -14.77 23.29 3.22
C ALA A 313 -13.71 23.41 2.11
N THR A 314 -13.95 22.81 0.95
CA THR A 314 -13.03 22.83 -0.20
C THR A 314 -12.89 24.25 -0.77
N LEU A 315 -14.00 24.98 -0.85
CA LEU A 315 -14.01 26.37 -1.33
C LEU A 315 -13.28 27.30 -0.34
N ALA A 316 -13.47 27.10 0.96
CA ALA A 316 -12.74 27.85 1.98
C ALA A 316 -11.22 27.60 1.90
N LYS A 317 -10.80 26.34 1.71
CA LYS A 317 -9.39 26.00 1.44
C LYS A 317 -8.86 26.76 0.21
N GLY A 318 -9.54 26.68 -0.93
CA GLY A 318 -9.08 27.33 -2.17
C GLY A 318 -8.93 28.86 -2.07
N ILE A 319 -9.74 29.52 -1.22
CA ILE A 319 -9.57 30.96 -0.91
C ILE A 319 -8.28 31.20 -0.11
N ILE A 320 -7.98 30.36 0.88
CA ILE A 320 -6.75 30.48 1.68
C ILE A 320 -5.50 30.16 0.83
N ASP A 321 -5.53 29.10 0.03
CA ASP A 321 -4.47 28.74 -0.94
C ASP A 321 -4.12 29.96 -1.82
N LYS A 322 -5.14 30.58 -2.43
CA LYS A 322 -4.95 31.75 -3.31
C LYS A 322 -4.46 33.00 -2.58
N LEU A 323 -4.93 33.26 -1.36
CA LEU A 323 -4.43 34.38 -0.55
C LEU A 323 -2.96 34.17 -0.11
N HIS A 324 -2.54 32.92 0.08
CA HIS A 324 -1.17 32.55 0.44
C HIS A 324 -0.21 32.69 -0.74
N ASP A 325 -0.54 32.09 -1.89
CA ASP A 325 0.36 32.03 -3.05
C ASP A 325 0.68 33.41 -3.64
N ASP A 326 -0.27 34.33 -3.58
CA ASP A 326 -0.11 35.72 -4.00
C ASP A 326 0.46 36.65 -2.89
N GLY A 327 0.94 36.07 -1.78
CA GLY A 327 1.73 36.77 -0.75
C GLY A 327 0.96 37.72 0.18
N MET A 328 -0.37 37.60 0.27
CA MET A 328 -1.22 38.54 1.02
C MET A 328 -1.33 38.14 2.51
N SER A 329 -0.89 38.98 3.43
CA SER A 329 -0.92 38.69 4.89
C SER A 329 -2.32 38.45 5.48
N ALA A 330 -3.41 38.63 4.72
CA ALA A 330 -4.78 38.38 5.16
C ALA A 330 -5.08 36.89 5.44
N TRP A 331 -4.42 35.93 4.77
CA TRP A 331 -4.66 34.49 5.03
C TRP A 331 -4.36 34.10 6.48
N VAL A 332 -3.37 34.77 7.08
CA VAL A 332 -2.90 34.59 8.46
C VAL A 332 -4.04 34.76 9.47
N ALA A 333 -4.96 35.69 9.22
CA ALA A 333 -6.12 35.95 10.09
C ALA A 333 -7.28 34.96 9.87
N TYR A 334 -7.47 34.45 8.64
CA TYR A 334 -8.58 33.57 8.31
C TYR A 334 -8.27 32.08 8.52
N LEU A 335 -7.02 31.65 8.37
CA LEU A 335 -6.62 30.25 8.47
C LEU A 335 -7.06 29.58 9.79
N PRO A 336 -6.83 30.17 11.00
CA PRO A 336 -7.29 29.57 12.25
C PRO A 336 -8.82 29.43 12.34
N LEU A 337 -9.58 30.34 11.73
CA LEU A 337 -11.05 30.31 11.73
C LEU A 337 -11.59 29.18 10.85
N VAL A 338 -11.00 29.00 9.66
CA VAL A 338 -11.34 27.90 8.74
C VAL A 338 -10.92 26.56 9.34
N VAL A 339 -9.70 26.46 9.88
CA VAL A 339 -9.21 25.25 10.57
C VAL A 339 -10.08 24.91 11.79
N GLY A 340 -10.46 25.89 12.62
CA GLY A 340 -11.40 25.68 13.73
C GLY A 340 -12.74 25.11 13.30
N SER A 341 -13.29 25.62 12.19
CA SER A 341 -14.57 25.18 11.64
C SER A 341 -14.48 23.77 11.01
N LEU A 342 -13.40 23.48 10.28
CA LEU A 342 -13.08 22.15 9.76
C LEU A 342 -12.85 21.12 10.88
N SER A 343 -12.18 21.54 11.96
CA SER A 343 -11.85 20.66 13.08
C SER A 343 -13.11 20.13 13.77
N GLY A 344 -14.16 20.96 13.87
CA GLY A 344 -15.49 20.55 14.35
C GLY A 344 -16.22 19.56 13.43
N LEU A 345 -15.77 19.37 12.18
CA LEU A 345 -16.31 18.33 11.28
C LEU A 345 -15.70 16.95 11.56
N LEU A 346 -14.55 16.87 12.24
CA LEU A 346 -13.87 15.59 12.52
C LEU A 346 -14.66 14.71 13.49
N THR A 347 -15.57 15.27 14.28
CA THR A 347 -16.46 14.53 15.20
C THR A 347 -17.79 14.11 14.56
N ARG A 348 -18.04 14.49 13.29
CA ARG A 348 -19.22 14.05 12.51
C ARG A 348 -19.01 12.61 11.97
N PRO A 349 -20.02 11.97 11.36
CA PRO A 349 -19.86 10.62 10.81
C PRO A 349 -18.75 10.53 9.75
N GLU A 350 -18.25 9.31 9.55
CA GLU A 350 -17.07 8.97 8.73
C GLU A 350 -17.09 9.58 7.32
N ASN A 351 -18.26 9.65 6.67
CA ASN A 351 -18.43 10.23 5.34
C ASN A 351 -18.14 11.76 5.27
N ILE A 352 -18.13 12.46 6.41
CA ILE A 352 -17.74 13.86 6.52
C ILE A 352 -16.35 13.97 7.15
N ALA A 353 -16.09 13.20 8.23
CA ALA A 353 -14.85 13.30 8.99
C ALA A 353 -13.62 12.89 8.18
N LEU A 354 -13.71 11.85 7.35
CA LEU A 354 -12.59 11.41 6.52
C LEU A 354 -12.19 12.48 5.47
N PRO A 355 -13.08 12.98 4.59
CA PRO A 355 -12.73 14.06 3.67
C PRO A 355 -12.29 15.35 4.38
N ALA A 356 -12.94 15.74 5.48
CA ALA A 356 -12.53 16.91 6.27
C ALA A 356 -11.11 16.75 6.86
N SER A 357 -10.73 15.54 7.28
CA SER A 357 -9.37 15.24 7.74
C SER A 357 -8.34 15.41 6.64
N ASN A 358 -8.67 15.04 5.40
CA ASN A 358 -7.75 15.16 4.26
C ASN A 358 -7.58 16.62 3.84
N ILE A 359 -8.66 17.40 3.79
CA ILE A 359 -8.61 18.87 3.60
C ILE A 359 -7.73 19.54 4.66
N LEU A 360 -7.88 19.16 5.95
CA LEU A 360 -7.04 19.69 7.03
C LEU A 360 -5.56 19.32 6.90
N LYS A 361 -5.24 18.07 6.57
CA LYS A 361 -3.84 17.64 6.31
C LYS A 361 -3.21 18.45 5.17
N GLU A 362 -3.95 18.66 4.08
CA GLU A 362 -3.50 19.48 2.94
C GLU A 362 -3.23 20.94 3.35
N MET A 363 -4.14 21.59 4.08
CA MET A 363 -3.96 22.98 4.55
C MET A 363 -2.77 23.12 5.51
N ILE A 364 -2.60 22.17 6.44
CA ILE A 364 -1.44 22.12 7.34
C ILE A 364 -0.13 21.96 6.54
N ASN A 365 -0.14 21.10 5.52
CA ASN A 365 1.02 20.86 4.66
C ASN A 365 1.35 22.06 3.75
N ALA A 366 0.35 22.85 3.34
CA ALA A 366 0.52 23.99 2.44
C ALA A 366 0.98 25.27 3.14
N HIS A 367 0.43 25.59 4.33
CA HIS A 367 0.61 26.90 4.96
C HIS A 367 1.59 26.93 6.14
N ILE A 368 2.04 25.78 6.67
CA ILE A 368 2.98 25.71 7.79
C ILE A 368 4.38 25.33 7.28
N ASP A 369 5.24 26.33 7.02
CA ASP A 369 6.67 26.11 6.74
C ASP A 369 7.56 26.51 7.92
N VAL A 370 7.94 25.51 8.72
CA VAL A 370 8.83 25.70 9.89
C VAL A 370 10.24 26.16 9.52
N LYS A 371 10.67 26.06 8.26
CA LYS A 371 11.99 26.59 7.84
C LYS A 371 12.08 28.11 8.01
N LYS A 372 10.94 28.83 7.98
CA LYS A 372 10.89 30.27 8.25
C LYS A 372 11.24 30.63 9.70
N PHE A 373 11.05 29.70 10.65
CA PHE A 373 11.23 29.95 12.09
C PHE A 373 12.58 29.42 12.64
N LEU A 374 13.43 28.83 11.80
CA LEU A 374 14.69 28.20 12.22
C LEU A 374 15.89 28.82 11.50
N THR A 375 16.87 29.33 12.27
CA THR A 375 18.09 29.93 11.72
C THR A 375 19.24 28.92 11.53
N GLY A 376 20.28 29.34 10.81
CA GLY A 376 21.29 28.42 10.25
C GLY A 376 22.25 27.74 11.25
N LYS A 377 22.53 26.45 10.99
CA LYS A 377 23.61 25.61 11.56
C LYS A 377 23.60 25.27 13.06
N LYS A 378 22.72 25.86 13.87
CA LYS A 378 22.30 25.30 15.17
C LYS A 378 20.79 25.45 15.27
N GLN A 379 20.09 24.43 15.78
CA GLN A 379 18.66 24.46 16.07
C GLN A 379 18.39 25.34 17.32
N ALA A 380 18.68 26.63 17.20
CA ALA A 380 18.18 27.66 18.08
C ALA A 380 17.01 28.34 17.36
N VAL A 381 15.86 28.39 18.03
CA VAL A 381 14.73 29.16 17.54
C VAL A 381 15.06 30.64 17.72
N ASP A 382 14.67 31.46 16.76
CA ASP A 382 14.89 32.90 16.81
C ASP A 382 13.76 33.57 17.63
N ASP A 383 14.13 34.28 18.70
CA ASP A 383 13.19 34.99 19.57
C ASP A 383 12.40 36.07 18.80
N GLU A 384 12.97 36.63 17.72
CA GLU A 384 12.30 37.59 16.84
C GLU A 384 11.28 36.87 15.93
N ALA A 385 11.61 35.68 15.41
CA ALA A 385 10.71 34.86 14.60
C ALA A 385 9.53 34.28 15.40
N LEU A 386 9.72 34.01 16.70
CA LEU A 386 8.65 33.63 17.64
C LEU A 386 7.65 34.77 17.90
N SER A 387 7.91 35.99 17.44
CA SER A 387 6.96 37.11 17.48
C SER A 387 6.25 37.38 16.14
N SER A 388 6.52 36.57 15.11
CA SER A 388 5.93 36.73 13.79
C SER A 388 4.42 36.41 13.78
N SER A 389 3.68 37.09 12.92
CA SER A 389 2.24 36.85 12.74
C SER A 389 1.94 35.44 12.23
N GLU A 390 2.82 34.85 11.40
CA GLU A 390 2.73 33.46 10.98
C GLU A 390 2.87 32.48 12.17
N PHE A 391 3.75 32.77 13.13
CA PHE A 391 3.91 31.92 14.32
C PHE A 391 2.74 32.02 15.30
N GLU A 392 2.20 33.21 15.56
CA GLU A 392 0.97 33.34 16.37
C GLU A 392 -0.25 32.65 15.69
N THR A 393 -0.29 32.60 14.36
CA THR A 393 -1.29 31.80 13.62
C THR A 393 -1.09 30.30 13.79
N VAL A 394 0.15 29.80 13.75
CA VAL A 394 0.47 28.40 14.09
C VAL A 394 0.05 28.04 15.52
N LYS A 395 0.29 28.94 16.47
CA LYS A 395 -0.12 28.78 17.87
C LYS A 395 -1.64 28.81 18.03
N ALA A 396 -2.35 29.68 17.31
CA ALA A 396 -3.81 29.70 17.28
C ALA A 396 -4.39 28.37 16.72
N ILE A 397 -3.76 27.79 15.68
CA ILE A 397 -4.12 26.46 15.16
C ILE A 397 -3.89 25.37 16.23
N CYS A 398 -2.78 25.39 16.95
CA CYS A 398 -2.57 24.46 18.07
C CYS A 398 -3.67 24.61 19.14
N SER A 399 -3.98 25.85 19.56
CA SER A 399 -5.04 26.10 20.54
C SER A 399 -6.44 25.68 20.06
N VAL A 400 -6.71 25.65 18.75
CA VAL A 400 -7.96 25.07 18.22
C VAL A 400 -8.05 23.57 18.56
N PHE A 401 -7.00 22.80 18.27
CA PHE A 401 -6.99 21.36 18.57
C PHE A 401 -6.89 21.06 20.07
N GLU A 402 -6.18 21.90 20.83
CA GLU A 402 -6.14 21.82 22.30
C GLU A 402 -7.55 21.99 22.89
N ASN A 403 -8.28 23.05 22.51
CA ASN A 403 -9.65 23.28 22.99
C ASN A 403 -10.62 22.16 22.58
N MET A 404 -10.45 21.56 21.39
CA MET A 404 -11.21 20.36 21.00
C MET A 404 -10.94 19.18 21.96
N LEU A 405 -9.67 18.87 22.23
CA LEU A 405 -9.29 17.74 23.08
C LEU A 405 -9.62 17.97 24.57
N LEU A 406 -9.66 19.23 25.02
CA LEU A 406 -10.09 19.60 26.37
C LEU A 406 -11.60 19.60 26.55
N SER A 407 -12.36 19.95 25.50
CA SER A 407 -13.84 19.92 25.53
C SER A 407 -14.43 18.52 25.31
N SER A 408 -13.71 17.61 24.63
CA SER A 408 -14.12 16.21 24.54
C SER A 408 -13.87 15.44 25.84
N SER A 409 -14.93 14.88 26.41
CA SER A 409 -14.85 13.82 27.43
C SER A 409 -14.75 12.42 26.84
N GLU A 410 -14.74 12.29 25.51
CA GLU A 410 -14.68 11.01 24.78
C GLU A 410 -13.32 10.83 24.09
N TYR A 411 -12.94 9.57 23.91
CA TYR A 411 -11.67 9.16 23.30
C TYR A 411 -11.53 9.76 21.89
N PRO A 412 -10.38 10.35 21.53
CA PRO A 412 -10.20 10.99 20.22
C PRO A 412 -10.29 9.96 19.09
N ASN A 413 -11.07 10.26 18.06
CA ASN A 413 -11.21 9.37 16.91
C ASN A 413 -9.96 9.38 16.01
N ASP A 414 -9.88 8.37 15.13
CA ASP A 414 -8.74 8.14 14.24
C ASP A 414 -8.43 9.34 13.31
N HIS A 415 -9.46 10.07 12.88
CA HIS A 415 -9.29 11.24 12.01
C HIS A 415 -8.61 12.41 12.74
N ILE A 416 -8.98 12.66 14.00
CA ILE A 416 -8.32 13.67 14.86
C ILE A 416 -6.85 13.28 15.07
N LEU A 417 -6.58 12.01 15.41
CA LEU A 417 -5.22 11.50 15.62
C LEU A 417 -4.37 11.58 14.34
N ALA A 418 -4.95 11.31 13.16
CA ALA A 418 -4.26 11.42 11.88
C ALA A 418 -3.91 12.88 11.51
N VAL A 419 -4.80 13.84 11.78
CA VAL A 419 -4.52 15.27 11.55
C VAL A 419 -3.45 15.77 12.52
N LEU A 420 -3.53 15.41 13.81
CA LEU A 420 -2.50 15.74 14.80
C LEU A 420 -1.13 15.15 14.45
N SER A 421 -1.09 13.92 13.91
CA SER A 421 0.15 13.29 13.45
C SER A 421 0.86 14.12 12.37
N VAL A 422 0.12 14.57 11.35
CA VAL A 422 0.65 15.44 10.28
C VAL A 422 1.04 16.81 10.83
N MET A 423 0.23 17.39 11.72
CA MET A 423 0.54 18.66 12.38
C MET A 423 1.86 18.59 13.16
N PHE A 424 2.05 17.56 14.00
CA PHE A 424 3.27 17.37 14.78
C PHE A 424 4.51 17.27 13.89
N LEU A 425 4.43 16.45 12.83
CA LEU A 425 5.50 16.31 11.85
C LEU A 425 5.88 17.67 11.21
N LYS A 426 4.90 18.46 10.75
CA LYS A 426 5.17 19.77 10.16
C LYS A 426 5.74 20.77 11.16
N LEU A 427 5.27 20.77 12.41
CA LEU A 427 5.78 21.64 13.47
C LEU A 427 7.21 21.30 13.90
N GLY A 428 7.62 20.03 13.80
CA GLY A 428 9.01 19.61 14.02
C GLY A 428 9.58 20.07 15.37
N ASP A 429 10.69 20.80 15.34
CA ASP A 429 11.36 21.32 16.54
C ASP A 429 10.56 22.39 17.30
N VAL A 430 9.65 23.09 16.60
CA VAL A 430 8.82 24.18 17.13
C VAL A 430 7.64 23.66 17.96
N LEU A 431 7.31 22.37 17.83
CA LEU A 431 6.22 21.70 18.53
C LEU A 431 6.26 21.86 20.06
N ASP A 432 7.47 21.91 20.64
CA ASP A 432 7.67 22.13 22.08
C ASP A 432 7.13 23.51 22.53
N PHE A 433 7.07 24.53 21.68
CA PHE A 433 6.62 25.86 22.09
C PHE A 433 5.10 26.04 22.07
N CYS A 434 4.35 25.19 21.34
CA CYS A 434 2.94 25.45 21.03
C CYS A 434 1.96 24.30 21.29
N ALA A 435 2.41 23.08 21.59
CA ALA A 435 1.53 21.90 21.69
C ALA A 435 1.73 21.03 22.95
N LYS A 436 2.30 21.58 24.04
CA LYS A 436 2.57 20.82 25.28
C LYS A 436 1.30 20.18 25.84
N ASP A 437 0.24 20.96 25.97
CA ASP A 437 -1.01 20.54 26.60
C ASP A 437 -1.77 19.49 25.76
N ILE A 438 -1.63 19.54 24.43
CA ILE A 438 -2.10 18.48 23.52
C ILE A 438 -1.38 17.16 23.84
N ILE A 439 -0.05 17.18 23.95
CA ILE A 439 0.75 15.97 24.22
C ILE A 439 0.43 15.39 25.61
N LEU A 440 0.28 16.24 26.62
CA LEU A 440 -0.15 15.82 27.96
C LEU A 440 -1.55 15.19 27.93
N LYS A 441 -2.51 15.78 27.20
CA LYS A 441 -3.86 15.23 27.08
C LYS A 441 -3.90 13.89 26.35
N LEU A 442 -3.07 13.71 25.31
CA LEU A 442 -2.91 12.41 24.62
C LEU A 442 -2.27 11.35 25.55
N ALA A 443 -1.35 11.75 26.44
CA ALA A 443 -0.76 10.87 27.44
C ALA A 443 -1.78 10.41 28.49
N ASP A 444 -2.65 11.30 28.99
CA ASP A 444 -3.76 10.94 29.88
C ASP A 444 -4.68 9.89 29.24
N TRP A 445 -5.06 10.11 27.97
CA TRP A 445 -5.85 9.15 27.19
C TRP A 445 -5.14 7.81 27.03
N MET A 446 -3.82 7.81 26.83
CA MET A 446 -3.03 6.58 26.71
C MET A 446 -2.92 5.83 28.03
N ILE A 447 -2.86 6.52 29.17
CA ILE A 447 -2.90 5.90 30.51
C ILE A 447 -4.26 5.21 30.75
N VAL A 448 -5.37 5.88 30.40
CA VAL A 448 -6.72 5.30 30.52
C VAL A 448 -6.89 4.09 29.59
N ALA A 449 -6.55 4.23 28.31
CA ALA A 449 -6.68 3.16 27.31
C ALA A 449 -5.77 1.96 27.59
N SER A 450 -4.57 2.17 28.15
CA SER A 450 -3.69 1.07 28.56
C SER A 450 -4.26 0.21 29.71
N GLY A 451 -5.25 0.74 30.45
CA GLY A 451 -5.95 0.01 31.51
C GLY A 451 -7.17 -0.80 31.02
N ASP A 452 -7.64 -0.60 29.79
CA ASP A 452 -8.84 -1.23 29.26
C ASP A 452 -8.63 -1.77 27.83
N ALA A 453 -8.66 -3.11 27.71
CA ALA A 453 -8.45 -3.82 26.45
C ALA A 453 -9.54 -3.60 25.39
N ALA A 454 -10.57 -2.79 25.67
CA ALA A 454 -11.58 -2.38 24.69
C ALA A 454 -11.08 -1.35 23.66
N TYR A 455 -10.02 -0.59 23.94
CA TYR A 455 -9.50 0.47 23.06
C TYR A 455 -8.36 -0.03 22.16
N ASP A 456 -8.41 0.29 20.87
CA ASP A 456 -7.24 0.16 20.00
C ASP A 456 -6.30 1.35 20.25
N THR A 457 -5.14 1.08 20.85
CA THR A 457 -4.14 2.12 21.15
C THR A 457 -3.22 2.42 19.95
N LYS A 458 -3.30 1.68 18.84
CA LYS A 458 -2.36 1.78 17.72
C LYS A 458 -2.27 3.20 17.14
N ASN A 459 -3.42 3.81 16.82
CA ASN A 459 -3.46 5.12 16.16
C ASN A 459 -3.02 6.25 17.13
N LEU A 460 -3.28 6.09 18.43
CA LEU A 460 -2.77 6.98 19.48
C LEU A 460 -1.25 6.84 19.67
N GLN A 461 -0.72 5.62 19.64
CA GLN A 461 0.73 5.38 19.62
C GLN A 461 1.40 5.93 18.35
N GLU A 462 0.72 5.90 17.19
CA GLU A 462 1.18 6.51 15.94
C GLU A 462 1.19 8.06 16.04
N CYS A 463 0.17 8.66 16.64
CA CYS A 463 0.14 10.11 16.92
C CYS A 463 1.23 10.56 17.89
N ILE A 464 1.42 9.88 19.02
CA ILE A 464 2.49 10.19 19.98
C ILE A 464 3.87 9.90 19.36
N GLY A 465 3.97 8.85 18.54
CA GLY A 465 5.15 8.55 17.73
C GLY A 465 5.52 9.68 16.77
N SER A 466 4.52 10.32 16.16
CA SER A 466 4.73 11.50 15.30
C SER A 466 5.36 12.66 16.09
N ALA A 467 4.98 12.86 17.35
CA ALA A 467 5.63 13.82 18.24
C ALA A 467 7.09 13.42 18.57
N VAL A 468 7.36 12.13 18.85
CA VAL A 468 8.74 11.62 19.04
C VAL A 468 9.62 11.95 17.83
N ILE A 469 9.11 11.73 16.62
CA ILE A 469 9.83 12.04 15.37
C ILE A 469 10.03 13.55 15.24
N ALA A 470 9.01 14.36 15.54
CA ALA A 470 9.05 15.82 15.38
C ALA A 470 10.05 16.48 16.32
N MET A 471 9.86 16.35 17.64
CA MET A 471 10.60 17.10 18.66
C MET A 471 11.79 16.34 19.29
N GLY A 472 11.88 15.03 19.05
CA GLY A 472 12.89 14.15 19.67
C GLY A 472 12.48 13.62 21.06
N PRO A 473 12.99 12.44 21.45
CA PRO A 473 12.70 11.84 22.75
C PRO A 473 13.25 12.66 23.92
N GLU A 474 14.27 13.49 23.73
CA GLU A 474 14.87 14.31 24.78
C GLU A 474 13.87 15.35 25.32
N LYS A 475 13.18 16.07 24.41
CA LYS A 475 12.14 17.04 24.77
C LYS A 475 10.90 16.32 25.31
N LEU A 476 10.48 15.21 24.67
CA LEU A 476 9.30 14.46 25.09
C LEU A 476 9.46 13.85 26.50
N LEU A 477 10.63 13.27 26.83
CA LEU A 477 10.90 12.70 28.15
C LEU A 477 11.09 13.77 29.25
N ALA A 478 11.39 15.01 28.88
CA ALA A 478 11.36 16.13 29.82
C ALA A 478 9.91 16.55 30.19
N LEU A 479 8.95 16.39 29.26
CA LEU A 479 7.52 16.61 29.51
C LEU A 479 6.86 15.39 30.19
N LEU A 480 7.18 14.18 29.74
CA LEU A 480 6.61 12.90 30.16
C LEU A 480 7.71 11.97 30.70
N PRO A 481 8.27 12.23 31.89
CA PRO A 481 9.35 11.41 32.44
C PRO A 481 8.85 10.00 32.78
N ILE A 482 9.58 9.00 32.27
CA ILE A 482 9.46 7.61 32.74
C ILE A 482 10.10 7.54 34.13
N SER A 483 9.30 7.27 35.15
CA SER A 483 9.75 7.37 36.55
C SER A 483 9.31 6.18 37.40
N LEU A 484 10.19 5.83 38.34
CA LEU A 484 10.01 4.75 39.32
C LEU A 484 9.69 5.33 40.69
N ASN A 485 8.49 5.08 41.21
CA ASN A 485 8.18 5.34 42.61
C ASN A 485 8.72 4.20 43.48
N THR A 486 9.84 4.46 44.16
CA THR A 486 10.54 3.49 45.01
C THR A 486 9.79 3.08 46.28
N LYS A 487 8.68 3.76 46.64
CA LYS A 487 7.86 3.42 47.81
C LYS A 487 6.79 2.38 47.49
N ASP A 488 6.09 2.59 46.37
CA ASP A 488 4.94 1.78 45.95
C ASP A 488 5.30 0.75 44.87
N TYR A 489 6.53 0.83 44.32
CA TYR A 489 6.99 0.10 43.14
C TYR A 489 6.10 0.33 41.91
N SER A 490 5.46 1.50 41.84
CA SER A 490 4.66 1.93 40.68
C SER A 490 5.50 2.67 39.65
N PHE A 491 5.07 2.56 38.40
CA PHE A 491 5.76 3.08 37.22
C PHE A 491 4.85 4.07 36.51
N SER A 492 5.38 5.24 36.19
CA SER A 492 4.68 6.22 35.35
C SER A 492 5.20 6.12 33.92
N ASN A 493 4.28 6.19 32.95
CA ASN A 493 4.56 6.27 31.51
C ASN A 493 5.35 5.10 30.90
N SER A 494 5.27 3.88 31.46
CA SER A 494 5.94 2.70 30.88
C SER A 494 5.44 2.35 29.47
N TRP A 495 4.18 2.64 29.15
CA TRP A 495 3.59 2.53 27.81
C TRP A 495 4.35 3.30 26.73
N LEU A 496 5.17 4.29 27.11
CA LEU A 496 5.97 5.09 26.20
C LEU A 496 7.18 4.31 25.65
N VAL A 497 7.65 3.25 26.32
CA VAL A 497 8.86 2.51 25.89
C VAL A 497 8.67 1.79 24.53
N PRO A 498 7.56 1.06 24.27
CA PRO A 498 7.27 0.54 22.92
C PRO A 498 7.15 1.63 21.84
N VAL A 499 6.58 2.79 22.17
CA VAL A 499 6.43 3.93 21.26
C VAL A 499 7.81 4.50 20.90
N LEU A 500 8.66 4.75 21.89
CA LEU A 500 10.04 5.19 21.71
C LEU A 500 10.84 4.18 20.88
N ASN A 501 10.71 2.88 21.16
CA ASN A 501 11.40 1.86 20.38
C ASN A 501 10.99 1.90 18.90
N LYS A 502 9.73 2.17 18.57
CA LYS A 502 9.26 2.28 17.17
C LYS A 502 9.68 3.59 16.49
N TYR A 503 9.65 4.73 17.20
CA TYR A 503 9.68 6.06 16.55
C TYR A 503 10.88 6.96 16.87
N ILE A 504 11.81 6.57 17.75
CA ILE A 504 13.07 7.31 17.92
C ILE A 504 13.86 7.34 16.61
N CYS A 505 14.33 8.53 16.25
CA CYS A 505 15.31 8.77 15.19
C CYS A 505 16.00 10.13 15.37
N GLY A 506 17.30 10.22 15.04
CA GLY A 506 18.07 11.48 15.05
C GLY A 506 18.60 11.94 16.42
N SER A 507 18.30 11.20 17.49
CA SER A 507 18.60 11.54 18.89
C SER A 507 20.10 11.54 19.24
N SER A 508 20.43 11.96 20.45
CA SER A 508 21.78 11.90 21.00
C SER A 508 22.07 10.57 21.70
N LEU A 509 23.22 9.95 21.39
CA LEU A 509 23.77 8.83 22.15
C LEU A 509 24.19 9.27 23.56
N GLU A 510 24.63 10.52 23.74
CA GLU A 510 24.91 11.09 25.06
C GLU A 510 23.68 11.06 25.97
N PHE A 511 22.50 11.37 25.43
CA PHE A 511 21.25 11.31 26.18
C PHE A 511 20.91 9.88 26.62
N PHE A 512 21.04 8.89 25.73
CA PHE A 512 20.88 7.48 26.10
C PHE A 512 21.80 7.08 27.26
N MET A 513 23.09 7.41 27.16
CA MET A 513 24.09 7.09 28.19
C MET A 513 23.86 7.81 29.53
N LYS A 514 23.35 9.05 29.51
CA LYS A 514 23.15 9.87 30.73
C LYS A 514 21.79 9.73 31.39
N HIS A 515 20.75 9.34 30.66
CA HIS A 515 19.37 9.30 31.15
C HIS A 515 18.75 7.90 31.08
N VAL A 516 18.89 7.18 29.96
CA VAL A 516 18.24 5.87 29.76
C VAL A 516 19.00 4.75 30.46
N VAL A 517 20.33 4.72 30.37
CA VAL A 517 21.14 3.68 31.04
C VAL A 517 21.04 3.75 32.57
N PRO A 518 21.14 4.91 33.24
CA PRO A 518 20.92 5.00 34.69
C PRO A 518 19.51 4.58 35.11
N LEU A 519 18.48 4.84 34.28
CA LEU A 519 17.12 4.38 34.51
C LEU A 519 17.04 2.85 34.45
N ALA A 520 17.60 2.21 33.41
CA ALA A 520 17.67 0.75 33.30
C ALA A 520 18.37 0.09 34.50
N VAL A 521 19.53 0.65 34.90
CA VAL A 521 20.28 0.18 36.08
C VAL A 521 19.47 0.40 37.37
N SER A 522 18.68 1.47 37.48
CA SER A 522 17.84 1.72 38.66
C SER A 522 16.72 0.67 38.81
N PHE A 523 16.13 0.21 37.70
CA PHE A 523 15.17 -0.89 37.70
C PHE A 523 15.81 -2.21 38.14
N GLU A 524 16.99 -2.55 37.59
CA GLU A 524 17.74 -3.74 37.96
C GLU A 524 18.11 -3.74 39.46
N GLN A 525 18.69 -2.64 39.96
CA GLN A 525 19.04 -2.47 41.38
C GLN A 525 17.83 -2.51 42.31
N THR A 526 16.67 -2.01 41.86
CA THR A 526 15.43 -2.07 42.64
C THR A 526 14.86 -3.49 42.65
N SER A 527 14.93 -4.22 41.53
CA SER A 527 14.48 -5.62 41.43
C SER A 527 15.18 -6.50 42.48
N CYS A 528 16.47 -6.28 42.73
CA CYS A 528 17.26 -6.99 43.73
C CYS A 528 16.81 -6.71 45.18
N LYS A 529 16.13 -5.59 45.43
CA LYS A 529 15.62 -5.19 46.76
C LYS A 529 14.19 -5.70 47.01
N VAL A 530 13.47 -6.09 45.96
CA VAL A 530 12.07 -6.52 46.03
C VAL A 530 11.94 -8.00 46.42
N LYS A 531 11.15 -8.28 47.46
CA LYS A 531 10.89 -9.65 47.95
C LYS A 531 9.79 -10.40 47.19
N LYS A 532 8.90 -9.71 46.47
CA LYS A 532 7.80 -10.30 45.68
C LYS A 532 8.31 -10.68 44.28
N SER A 533 8.18 -11.96 43.88
CA SER A 533 8.71 -12.44 42.59
C SER A 533 8.12 -11.70 41.38
N VAL A 534 6.80 -11.51 41.36
CA VAL A 534 6.07 -10.85 40.26
C VAL A 534 6.62 -9.44 39.98
N ILE A 535 6.67 -8.58 40.99
CA ILE A 535 7.19 -7.20 40.86
C ILE A 535 8.69 -7.19 40.47
N ARG A 536 9.47 -8.18 40.93
CA ARG A 536 10.88 -8.32 40.51
C ARG A 536 11.00 -8.73 39.04
N GLU A 537 10.14 -9.61 38.55
CA GLU A 537 10.09 -10.03 37.14
C GLU A 537 9.63 -8.87 36.24
N GLU A 538 8.63 -8.08 36.67
CA GLU A 538 8.21 -6.84 36.01
C GLU A 538 9.35 -5.80 35.96
N LEU A 539 10.05 -5.55 37.08
CA LEU A 539 11.22 -4.66 37.11
C LEU A 539 12.34 -5.09 36.16
N LEU A 540 12.58 -6.39 36.05
CA LEU A 540 13.57 -6.94 35.11
C LEU A 540 13.10 -6.86 33.65
N ALA A 541 11.79 -6.97 33.39
CA ALA A 541 11.22 -6.70 32.07
C ALA A 541 11.43 -5.23 31.66
N TYR A 542 11.11 -4.27 32.53
CA TYR A 542 11.35 -2.85 32.24
C TYR A 542 12.84 -2.51 32.06
N ALA A 543 13.73 -3.14 32.83
CA ALA A 543 15.17 -3.01 32.62
C ALA A 543 15.58 -3.49 31.22
N ARG A 544 15.05 -4.64 30.76
CA ARG A 544 15.26 -5.16 29.39
C ARG A 544 14.70 -4.21 28.33
N GLU A 545 13.47 -3.73 28.50
CA GLU A 545 12.84 -2.81 27.55
C GLU A 545 13.62 -1.48 27.41
N CYS A 546 14.19 -0.96 28.51
CA CYS A 546 15.06 0.21 28.46
C CYS A 546 16.38 -0.04 27.71
N TRP A 547 16.98 -1.23 27.86
CA TRP A 547 18.14 -1.64 27.06
C TRP A 547 17.76 -1.86 25.58
N GLY A 548 16.56 -2.38 25.31
CA GLY A 548 15.97 -2.53 23.97
C GLY A 548 15.67 -1.22 23.25
N LEU A 549 15.81 -0.06 23.90
CA LEU A 549 15.84 1.24 23.23
C LEU A 549 17.17 1.54 22.54
N LEU A 550 18.27 0.85 22.87
CA LEU A 550 19.60 1.12 22.32
C LEU A 550 19.63 1.05 20.76
N PRO A 551 19.07 0.02 20.09
CA PRO A 551 18.95 0.02 18.62
C PRO A 551 18.16 1.21 18.08
N ALA A 552 17.13 1.67 18.81
CA ALA A 552 16.31 2.81 18.41
C ALA A 552 17.09 4.13 18.50
N PHE A 553 17.85 4.36 19.57
CA PHE A 553 18.78 5.49 19.69
C PHE A 553 19.94 5.43 18.66
N CYS A 554 20.23 4.26 18.10
CA CYS A 554 21.19 4.08 17.01
C CYS A 554 20.64 4.40 15.61
N ARG A 555 19.34 4.76 15.48
CA ARG A 555 18.75 5.23 14.21
C ARG A 555 19.16 6.66 13.89
N CYS A 556 20.25 6.78 13.14
CA CYS A 556 20.84 8.03 12.67
C CYS A 556 21.18 9.09 13.77
N PRO A 557 21.76 8.72 14.94
CA PRO A 557 22.08 9.67 15.99
C PRO A 557 23.02 10.78 15.55
N SER A 558 22.82 11.96 16.14
CA SER A 558 23.45 13.23 15.75
C SER A 558 24.93 13.36 16.15
N ASP A 559 25.41 12.53 17.07
CA ASP A 559 26.64 12.74 17.85
C ASP A 559 27.64 11.56 17.85
N VAL A 560 27.45 10.53 16.99
CA VAL A 560 28.32 9.33 16.91
C VAL A 560 29.81 9.67 16.92
N HIS A 561 30.24 10.61 16.06
CA HIS A 561 31.63 11.03 15.94
C HIS A 561 32.25 11.64 17.22
N LYS A 562 31.45 12.00 18.22
CA LYS A 562 31.89 12.46 19.55
C LYS A 562 31.84 11.34 20.59
N ASN A 563 30.78 10.54 20.54
CA ASN A 563 30.40 9.63 21.62
C ASN A 563 30.71 8.14 21.36
N ALA A 564 31.28 7.78 20.19
CA ALA A 564 31.62 6.39 19.85
C ALA A 564 32.53 5.70 20.90
N GLN A 565 33.60 6.35 21.38
CA GLN A 565 34.47 5.76 22.40
C GLN A 565 33.75 5.64 23.76
N ALA A 566 32.97 6.65 24.16
CA ALA A 566 32.21 6.62 25.41
C ALA A 566 31.18 5.47 25.43
N LEU A 567 30.48 5.27 24.31
CA LEU A 567 29.55 4.16 24.11
C LEU A 567 30.28 2.80 24.16
N THR A 568 31.47 2.72 23.56
CA THR A 568 32.33 1.51 23.57
C THR A 568 32.73 1.12 24.99
N THR A 569 33.30 2.06 25.75
CA THR A 569 33.68 1.86 27.16
C THR A 569 32.50 1.47 28.05
N LEU A 570 31.30 2.00 27.77
CA LEU A 570 30.09 1.70 28.53
C LEU A 570 29.54 0.29 28.24
N LEU A 571 29.51 -0.14 26.98
CA LEU A 571 28.80 -1.35 26.56
C LEU A 571 29.66 -2.63 26.61
N ILE A 572 30.98 -2.55 26.36
CA ILE A 572 31.87 -3.73 26.41
C ILE A 572 31.75 -4.54 27.73
N PRO A 573 31.65 -3.93 28.92
CA PRO A 573 31.45 -4.67 30.18
C PRO A 573 30.16 -5.51 30.27
N PHE A 574 29.17 -5.24 29.41
CA PHE A 574 27.90 -5.98 29.33
C PHE A 574 27.93 -7.11 28.29
N LEU A 575 29.00 -7.24 27.49
CA LEU A 575 29.23 -8.37 26.57
C LEU A 575 29.67 -9.63 27.34
N LYS A 576 28.69 -10.35 27.89
CA LYS A 576 28.86 -11.63 28.60
C LYS A 576 27.90 -12.66 28.04
N GLU A 577 28.29 -13.93 28.05
CA GLU A 577 27.57 -15.04 27.40
C GLU A 577 26.08 -15.14 27.75
N ASP A 578 25.71 -14.93 29.02
CA ASP A 578 24.32 -14.95 29.51
C ASP A 578 23.62 -13.56 29.53
N SER A 579 24.21 -12.53 28.91
CA SER A 579 23.67 -11.16 28.96
C SER A 579 22.51 -10.99 27.98
N PHE A 580 21.34 -10.62 28.49
CA PHE A 580 20.16 -10.32 27.66
C PHE A 580 20.35 -9.11 26.74
N VAL A 581 21.35 -8.26 27.02
CA VAL A 581 21.65 -7.02 26.27
C VAL A 581 22.47 -7.30 24.99
N LEU A 582 22.94 -8.55 24.78
CA LEU A 582 23.77 -8.92 23.63
C LEU A 582 23.07 -8.68 22.28
N GLU A 583 21.79 -9.02 22.19
CA GLU A 583 20.98 -8.85 20.97
C GLU A 583 20.82 -7.36 20.64
N ASP A 584 20.48 -6.54 21.65
CA ASP A 584 20.34 -5.09 21.53
C ASP A 584 21.64 -4.41 21.11
N ILE A 585 22.78 -4.77 21.74
CA ILE A 585 24.10 -4.24 21.37
C ILE A 585 24.47 -4.63 19.94
N SER A 586 24.21 -5.87 19.55
CA SER A 586 24.52 -6.36 18.21
C SER A 586 23.69 -5.63 17.14
N ALA A 587 22.38 -5.51 17.35
CA ALA A 587 21.48 -4.75 16.47
C ALA A 587 21.85 -3.26 16.39
N ALA A 588 22.24 -2.65 17.51
CA ALA A 588 22.67 -1.27 17.58
C ALA A 588 23.96 -1.00 16.77
N LEU A 589 24.97 -1.88 16.87
CA LEU A 589 26.19 -1.80 16.07
C LEU A 589 25.91 -1.96 14.58
N GLN A 590 25.03 -2.90 14.22
CA GLN A 590 24.59 -3.07 12.83
C GLN A 590 23.92 -1.80 12.29
N GLU A 591 22.97 -1.22 13.02
CA GLU A 591 22.25 -0.01 12.60
C GLU A 591 23.20 1.18 12.42
N LEU A 592 24.12 1.41 13.37
CA LEU A 592 25.13 2.47 13.27
C LEU A 592 26.00 2.30 12.03
N VAL A 593 26.54 1.11 11.77
CA VAL A 593 27.45 0.90 10.63
C VAL A 593 26.68 0.93 9.31
N ASN A 594 25.61 0.16 9.18
CA ASN A 594 24.88 0.00 7.92
C ASN A 594 24.25 1.32 7.46
N LYS A 595 23.66 2.13 8.36
CA LYS A 595 23.13 3.46 7.99
C LYS A 595 24.22 4.40 7.48
N ASN A 596 25.39 4.42 8.12
CA ASN A 596 26.50 5.25 7.68
C ASN A 596 27.12 4.75 6.37
N LYS A 597 27.24 3.43 6.13
CA LYS A 597 27.73 2.88 4.85
C LYS A 597 26.75 3.14 3.71
N ASN A 598 25.44 2.91 3.92
CA ASN A 598 24.41 3.14 2.91
C ASN A 598 24.34 4.62 2.48
N ALA A 599 24.57 5.56 3.41
CA ALA A 599 24.64 6.99 3.11
C ALA A 599 25.92 7.41 2.34
N LEU A 600 26.96 6.57 2.30
CA LEU A 600 28.13 6.75 1.42
C LEU A 600 27.95 6.05 0.07
N ALA A 601 27.23 4.93 0.02
CA ALA A 601 27.05 4.11 -1.19
C ALA A 601 25.96 4.62 -2.15
N SER A 602 25.19 5.64 -1.78
CA SER A 602 24.02 6.14 -2.53
C SER A 602 24.34 6.94 -3.81
N ASP A 603 25.58 6.91 -4.31
CA ASP A 603 26.00 7.65 -5.52
C ASP A 603 25.49 7.06 -6.85
N ASN A 604 24.87 5.87 -6.86
CA ASN A 604 24.46 5.19 -8.08
C ASN A 604 23.00 5.45 -8.53
N PHE A 605 22.24 6.28 -7.81
CA PHE A 605 20.88 6.68 -8.21
C PHE A 605 20.63 8.17 -7.96
N SER A 606 21.27 9.02 -8.76
CA SER A 606 20.85 10.42 -8.94
C SER A 606 19.55 10.46 -9.74
N GLY A 607 18.41 10.40 -9.04
CA GLY A 607 17.11 10.52 -9.65
C GLY A 607 16.03 10.73 -8.61
N GLU A 608 15.32 11.85 -8.69
CA GLU A 608 14.04 12.05 -8.03
C GLU A 608 13.01 11.10 -8.66
N HIS A 609 13.02 9.84 -8.23
CA HIS A 609 11.90 8.95 -8.49
C HIS A 609 10.69 9.46 -7.72
N ILE A 610 9.89 10.29 -8.40
CA ILE A 610 8.48 10.51 -8.11
C ILE A 610 7.84 9.11 -8.13
N VAL A 611 7.67 8.53 -6.94
CA VAL A 611 6.90 7.29 -6.78
C VAL A 611 5.46 7.65 -7.12
N HIS A 612 4.90 6.95 -8.11
CA HIS A 612 3.51 7.16 -8.54
C HIS A 612 2.58 7.11 -7.32
N GLN A 613 1.79 8.17 -7.17
CA GLN A 613 0.79 8.31 -6.12
C GLN A 613 -0.17 7.11 -6.19
N THR A 614 -0.11 6.26 -5.17
CA THR A 614 -1.14 5.26 -4.88
C THR A 614 -1.63 5.55 -3.48
N GLU A 615 -2.94 5.73 -3.35
CA GLU A 615 -3.61 6.22 -2.15
C GLU A 615 -3.32 5.32 -0.95
N ASN A 616 -2.53 5.83 0.00
CA ASN A 616 -2.25 5.16 1.27
C ASN A 616 -1.90 6.21 2.31
N GLU A 617 -2.80 6.42 3.27
CA GLU A 617 -2.75 7.54 4.23
C GLU A 617 -1.55 7.50 5.20
N ASN A 618 -0.80 6.39 5.21
CA ASN A 618 0.41 6.19 6.01
C ASN A 618 1.71 6.66 5.31
N LEU A 619 1.64 7.19 4.09
CA LEU A 619 2.84 7.50 3.31
C LEU A 619 3.65 8.67 3.88
N ASP A 620 3.00 9.72 4.39
CA ASP A 620 3.67 10.93 4.93
C ASP A 620 4.57 10.61 6.13
N LEU A 621 4.05 9.86 7.11
CA LEU A 621 4.82 9.43 8.28
C LEU A 621 6.05 8.60 7.88
N ALA A 622 5.90 7.66 6.95
CA ALA A 622 6.99 6.84 6.48
C ALA A 622 8.04 7.65 5.69
N LEU A 623 7.60 8.62 4.88
CA LEU A 623 8.48 9.50 4.11
C LEU A 623 9.25 10.47 5.00
N GLU A 624 8.61 11.11 5.98
CA GLU A 624 9.29 12.01 6.91
C GLU A 624 10.22 11.28 7.86
N PHE A 625 9.82 10.12 8.38
CA PHE A 625 10.71 9.24 9.15
C PHE A 625 11.95 8.85 8.32
N LYS A 626 11.77 8.46 7.05
CA LYS A 626 12.87 8.15 6.14
C LYS A 626 13.78 9.35 5.85
N ARG A 627 13.23 10.56 5.72
CA ARG A 627 14.00 11.82 5.56
C ARG A 627 14.84 12.11 6.80
N LYS A 628 14.23 12.07 8.00
CA LYS A 628 14.92 12.35 9.28
C LYS A 628 15.94 11.26 9.64
N CYS A 629 15.68 10.00 9.26
CA CYS A 629 16.61 8.88 9.39
C CYS A 629 17.58 8.74 8.20
N SER A 630 18.22 9.85 7.80
CA SER A 630 19.26 9.84 6.78
C SER A 630 20.48 10.67 7.20
N TYR A 631 21.69 10.16 6.93
CA TYR A 631 22.94 10.87 7.20
C TYR A 631 23.43 11.65 5.97
N SER A 632 24.04 12.81 6.20
CA SER A 632 24.86 13.46 5.17
C SER A 632 26.19 12.71 4.98
N LYS A 633 26.71 12.62 3.74
CA LYS A 633 28.02 12.01 3.45
C LYS A 633 29.16 12.51 4.36
N LYS A 634 29.15 13.81 4.67
CA LYS A 634 30.13 14.46 5.57
C LYS A 634 30.01 13.97 7.01
N SER A 635 28.79 13.76 7.50
CA SER A 635 28.54 13.14 8.81
C SER A 635 28.96 11.67 8.80
N SER A 636 28.58 10.91 7.77
CA SER A 636 28.89 9.48 7.67
C SER A 636 30.39 9.19 7.63
N SER A 637 31.17 9.96 6.88
CA SER A 637 32.63 9.83 6.87
C SER A 637 33.26 10.07 8.26
N LYS A 638 32.76 11.05 9.03
CA LYS A 638 33.21 11.29 10.40
C LYS A 638 32.79 10.18 11.37
N ASN A 639 31.54 9.72 11.26
CA ASN A 639 30.99 8.67 12.10
C ASN A 639 31.73 7.35 11.87
N ILE A 640 31.96 6.95 10.61
CA ILE A 640 32.72 5.73 10.29
C ILE A 640 34.15 5.80 10.80
N LYS A 641 34.84 6.96 10.70
CA LYS A 641 36.19 7.11 11.28
C LYS A 641 36.21 6.91 12.80
N ALA A 642 35.21 7.43 13.51
CA ALA A 642 35.09 7.25 14.96
C ALA A 642 34.65 5.83 15.37
N LEU A 643 33.85 5.13 14.55
CA LEU A 643 33.52 3.72 14.77
C LEU A 643 34.72 2.81 14.46
N ALA A 644 35.50 3.12 13.42
CA ALA A 644 36.69 2.37 13.03
C ALA A 644 37.78 2.43 14.12
N SER A 645 38.00 3.58 14.77
CA SER A 645 38.95 3.67 15.89
C SER A 645 38.57 2.79 17.10
N CYS A 646 37.27 2.57 17.33
CA CYS A 646 36.78 1.69 18.39
C CYS A 646 36.67 0.21 17.97
N SER A 647 36.79 -0.08 16.66
CA SER A 647 36.45 -1.40 16.10
C SER A 647 37.32 -2.52 16.64
N GLU A 648 38.58 -2.25 17.00
CA GLU A 648 39.52 -3.23 17.54
C GLU A 648 39.07 -3.77 18.91
N GLU A 649 38.57 -2.90 19.79
CA GLU A 649 38.05 -3.27 21.12
C GLU A 649 36.77 -4.11 20.98
N TRP A 650 35.85 -3.65 20.14
CA TRP A 650 34.60 -4.35 19.85
C TRP A 650 34.81 -5.73 19.23
N LEU A 651 35.67 -5.83 18.21
CA LEU A 651 35.98 -7.09 17.56
C LEU A 651 36.58 -8.08 18.56
N ARG A 652 37.55 -7.68 19.39
CA ARG A 652 38.10 -8.56 20.43
C ARG A 652 37.03 -9.01 21.43
N ALA A 653 36.17 -8.11 21.89
CA ALA A 653 35.12 -8.45 22.86
C ALA A 653 34.08 -9.42 22.26
N LEU A 654 33.56 -9.13 21.06
CA LEU A 654 32.60 -9.99 20.36
C LEU A 654 33.20 -11.35 19.99
N ILE A 655 34.45 -11.38 19.53
CA ILE A 655 35.17 -12.62 19.19
C ILE A 655 35.49 -13.45 20.45
N ASN A 656 35.66 -12.81 21.62
CA ASN A 656 35.77 -13.50 22.91
C ASN A 656 34.44 -14.13 23.35
N VAL A 657 33.30 -13.51 23.04
CA VAL A 657 31.96 -14.09 23.29
C VAL A 657 31.67 -15.20 22.28
N PHE A 658 31.98 -15.00 21.00
CA PHE A 658 31.74 -15.97 19.91
C PHE A 658 32.35 -17.36 20.18
N PHE A 659 33.59 -17.41 20.71
CA PHE A 659 34.26 -18.68 21.04
C PHE A 659 33.73 -19.38 22.30
N LYS A 660 32.91 -18.70 23.11
CA LYS A 660 32.24 -19.29 24.28
C LYS A 660 30.82 -19.71 23.96
N ALA A 661 30.11 -18.86 23.21
CA ALA A 661 28.72 -19.05 22.82
C ALA A 661 28.46 -20.37 22.08
N SER A 662 27.24 -20.90 22.24
CA SER A 662 26.79 -22.05 21.47
C SER A 662 26.55 -21.70 19.99
N PRO A 663 26.69 -22.65 19.04
CA PRO A 663 26.47 -22.39 17.62
C PRO A 663 25.08 -21.84 17.26
N ALA A 664 24.06 -22.09 18.08
CA ALA A 664 22.72 -21.53 17.89
C ALA A 664 22.69 -19.99 18.02
N ASN A 665 23.61 -19.42 18.80
CA ASN A 665 23.67 -17.98 19.07
C ASN A 665 24.61 -17.24 18.11
N TYR A 666 25.35 -17.96 17.24
CA TYR A 666 26.36 -17.33 16.36
C TYR A 666 25.77 -16.25 15.46
N GLN A 667 24.54 -16.42 14.95
CA GLN A 667 23.90 -15.45 14.06
C GLN A 667 23.85 -14.04 14.66
N GLN A 668 23.58 -13.94 15.97
CA GLN A 668 23.47 -12.67 16.70
C GLN A 668 24.75 -11.84 16.60
N PHE A 669 25.92 -12.50 16.63
CA PHE A 669 27.23 -11.83 16.57
C PHE A 669 27.77 -11.71 15.15
N LYS A 670 27.49 -12.67 14.25
CA LYS A 670 28.07 -12.73 12.90
C LYS A 670 27.88 -11.42 12.13
N GLU A 671 26.66 -10.91 12.14
CA GLU A 671 26.28 -9.68 11.43
C GLU A 671 26.94 -8.44 12.04
N ALA A 672 27.02 -8.33 13.38
CA ALA A 672 27.68 -7.21 14.05
C ALA A 672 29.21 -7.21 13.84
N ILE A 673 29.85 -8.39 13.92
CA ILE A 673 31.27 -8.59 13.58
C ILE A 673 31.50 -8.24 12.10
N GLY A 674 30.61 -8.69 11.19
CA GLY A 674 30.70 -8.39 9.76
C GLY A 674 30.57 -6.91 9.44
N CYS A 675 29.67 -6.20 10.13
CA CYS A 675 29.57 -4.74 10.03
C CYS A 675 30.89 -4.08 10.47
N LEU A 676 31.43 -4.43 11.64
CA LEU A 676 32.65 -3.84 12.18
C LEU A 676 33.88 -4.11 11.31
N THR A 677 34.14 -5.36 10.94
CA THR A 677 35.29 -5.71 10.05
C THR A 677 35.24 -4.93 8.73
N SER A 678 34.04 -4.68 8.19
CA SER A 678 33.85 -3.92 6.94
C SER A 678 34.15 -2.42 7.02
N ILE A 679 34.47 -1.90 8.22
CA ILE A 679 34.98 -0.53 8.45
C ILE A 679 36.38 -0.51 9.11
N THR A 680 36.93 -1.67 9.47
CA THR A 680 38.27 -1.83 10.04
C THR A 680 39.33 -1.87 8.93
N ASP A 681 40.54 -1.40 9.22
CA ASP A 681 41.68 -1.51 8.31
C ASP A 681 42.01 -2.98 7.99
N SER A 682 42.29 -3.27 6.71
CA SER A 682 42.54 -4.64 6.24
C SER A 682 43.69 -5.35 6.97
N SER A 683 44.76 -4.63 7.31
CA SER A 683 45.91 -5.17 8.04
C SER A 683 45.56 -5.53 9.49
N LEU A 684 44.65 -4.77 10.11
CA LEU A 684 44.15 -5.03 11.45
C LEU A 684 43.13 -6.19 11.44
N THR A 685 42.24 -6.22 10.45
CA THR A 685 41.33 -7.35 10.17
C THR A 685 42.11 -8.66 10.01
N GLN A 686 43.21 -8.66 9.23
CA GLN A 686 44.11 -9.80 9.09
C GLN A 686 44.74 -10.22 10.42
N ARG A 687 45.31 -9.28 11.19
CA ARG A 687 45.93 -9.55 12.50
C ARG A 687 44.94 -10.15 13.50
N ILE A 688 43.72 -9.62 13.58
CA ILE A 688 42.67 -10.12 14.47
C ILE A 688 42.27 -11.55 14.06
N PHE A 689 42.13 -11.81 12.75
CA PHE A 689 41.79 -13.13 12.26
C PHE A 689 42.89 -14.17 12.55
N THR A 690 44.17 -13.84 12.29
CA THR A 690 45.30 -14.73 12.61
C THR A 690 45.33 -15.10 14.09
N SER A 691 45.17 -14.12 15.00
CA SER A 691 45.09 -14.41 16.45
C SER A 691 43.89 -15.30 16.84
N SER A 692 42.82 -15.27 16.04
CA SER A 692 41.66 -16.16 16.22
C SER A 692 41.97 -17.59 15.74
N MET A 693 42.70 -17.75 14.63
CA MET A 693 43.18 -19.05 14.13
C MET A 693 44.19 -19.70 15.10
N GLU A 694 45.11 -18.92 15.66
CA GLU A 694 46.05 -19.35 16.71
C GLU A 694 45.28 -19.86 17.93
N ARG A 695 44.27 -19.11 18.40
CA ARG A 695 43.44 -19.51 19.53
C ARG A 695 42.62 -20.79 19.27
N ALA A 696 42.19 -21.04 18.03
CA ALA A 696 41.58 -22.32 17.65
C ALA A 696 42.60 -23.47 17.56
N GLY A 697 43.90 -23.16 17.49
CA GLY A 697 44.97 -24.13 17.32
C GLY A 697 44.96 -24.78 15.94
N ILE A 698 44.75 -23.97 14.89
CA ILE A 698 44.80 -24.39 13.47
C ILE A 698 45.98 -23.76 12.71
N THR A 699 46.92 -23.12 13.40
CA THR A 699 48.16 -22.59 12.84
C THR A 699 49.36 -23.51 13.09
N ASN A 700 50.45 -23.31 12.33
CA ASN A 700 51.76 -23.92 12.57
C ASN A 700 52.61 -23.06 13.54
N GLU A 701 53.83 -23.49 13.86
CA GLU A 701 54.75 -22.79 14.76
C GLU A 701 55.21 -21.41 14.24
N ILE A 702 54.93 -21.10 12.97
CA ILE A 702 55.27 -19.85 12.26
C ILE A 702 54.03 -18.92 12.16
N GLY A 703 52.85 -19.37 12.62
CA GLY A 703 51.60 -18.62 12.57
C GLY A 703 50.77 -18.77 11.28
N GLU A 704 51.24 -19.56 10.30
CA GLU A 704 50.52 -19.84 9.07
C GLU A 704 49.50 -20.97 9.24
N TYR A 705 48.58 -21.13 8.29
CA TYR A 705 47.55 -22.18 8.33
C TYR A 705 48.12 -23.61 8.30
N LYS A 706 47.75 -24.42 9.29
CA LYS A 706 48.08 -25.86 9.35
C LYS A 706 47.06 -26.67 8.55
N LYS A 707 47.46 -27.13 7.36
CA LYS A 707 46.69 -28.07 6.53
C LYS A 707 46.31 -29.35 7.32
N LEU A 708 45.10 -29.87 7.11
CA LEU A 708 44.64 -31.12 7.72
C LEU A 708 45.42 -32.31 7.13
N GLY A 709 45.91 -33.18 8.01
CA GLY A 709 46.72 -34.34 7.61
C GLY A 709 45.86 -35.49 7.08
N LEU A 710 46.10 -35.92 5.84
CA LEU A 710 45.48 -37.11 5.27
C LEU A 710 46.19 -38.38 5.77
N HIS A 711 45.86 -38.82 6.99
CA HIS A 711 46.39 -40.08 7.53
C HIS A 711 45.59 -41.29 7.02
N SER A 712 46.27 -42.15 6.26
CA SER A 712 45.72 -43.42 5.76
C SER A 712 45.43 -44.43 6.89
N THR A 713 44.37 -45.23 6.68
CA THR A 713 44.02 -46.51 7.34
C THR A 713 43.62 -46.55 8.82
N ASP A 714 42.33 -46.85 9.02
CA ASP A 714 41.76 -47.85 9.95
C ASP A 714 42.17 -47.85 11.44
N ASN A 715 41.92 -46.74 12.16
CA ASN A 715 41.78 -46.80 13.63
C ASN A 715 40.65 -45.91 14.18
N LYS A 716 39.79 -46.47 15.03
CA LYS A 716 38.59 -45.78 15.57
C LYS A 716 38.90 -44.60 16.50
N GLU A 717 40.07 -44.58 17.13
CA GLU A 717 40.52 -43.47 17.99
C GLU A 717 40.93 -42.22 17.19
N ASN A 718 41.37 -42.37 15.94
CA ASN A 718 41.76 -41.24 15.08
C ASN A 718 40.55 -40.42 14.62
N ASN A 719 39.37 -41.04 14.47
CA ASN A 719 38.17 -40.35 13.99
C ASN A 719 37.64 -39.29 14.95
N SER A 720 37.80 -39.46 16.28
CA SER A 720 37.46 -38.43 17.26
C SER A 720 38.39 -37.22 17.20
N THR A 721 39.69 -37.46 16.99
CA THR A 721 40.70 -36.41 16.85
C THR A 721 40.49 -35.62 15.56
N LEU A 722 40.25 -36.32 14.44
CA LEU A 722 39.89 -35.71 13.16
C LEU A 722 38.62 -34.86 13.27
N LEU A 723 37.56 -35.38 13.91
CA LEU A 723 36.30 -34.64 14.10
C LEU A 723 36.51 -33.38 14.96
N GLY A 724 37.38 -33.44 15.98
CA GLY A 724 37.77 -32.27 16.77
C GLY A 724 38.58 -31.23 15.97
N GLU A 725 39.50 -31.69 15.11
CA GLU A 725 40.25 -30.83 14.18
C GLU A 725 39.36 -30.19 13.10
N VAL A 726 38.33 -30.89 12.63
CA VAL A 726 37.33 -30.35 11.70
C VAL A 726 36.43 -29.34 12.42
N ALA A 727 35.94 -29.63 13.63
CA ALA A 727 35.11 -28.70 14.39
C ALA A 727 35.81 -27.36 14.66
N LYS A 728 37.11 -27.37 14.95
CA LYS A 728 37.94 -26.15 15.05
C LYS A 728 37.95 -25.35 13.75
N ARG A 729 38.14 -26.02 12.61
CA ARG A 729 38.10 -25.39 11.28
C ARG A 729 36.70 -24.85 10.95
N CYS A 730 35.63 -25.54 11.34
CA CYS A 730 34.24 -25.05 11.18
C CYS A 730 34.00 -23.75 11.96
N ILE A 731 34.44 -23.65 13.21
CA ILE A 731 34.32 -22.41 14.02
C ILE A 731 35.07 -21.25 13.36
N ILE A 732 36.26 -21.51 12.80
CA ILE A 732 37.03 -20.50 12.08
C ILE A 732 36.41 -20.13 10.73
N LEU A 733 35.81 -21.07 10.00
CA LEU A 733 35.06 -20.77 8.77
C LEU A 733 33.81 -19.93 9.10
N GLU A 734 33.10 -20.25 10.18
CA GLU A 734 31.93 -19.49 10.61
C GLU A 734 32.29 -18.06 11.05
N LEU A 735 33.41 -17.89 11.76
CA LEU A 735 33.96 -16.55 12.04
C LEU A 735 34.43 -15.85 10.75
N GLY A 736 35.10 -16.58 9.86
CA GLY A 736 35.65 -16.08 8.61
C GLY A 736 34.58 -15.52 7.67
N SER A 737 33.37 -16.09 7.70
CA SER A 737 32.22 -15.56 6.95
C SER A 737 31.89 -14.10 7.28
N CYS A 738 32.23 -13.64 8.49
CA CYS A 738 32.07 -12.26 8.93
C CYS A 738 33.18 -11.35 8.40
N PHE A 739 34.39 -11.87 8.20
CA PHE A 739 35.58 -11.06 7.89
C PHE A 739 35.68 -10.68 6.41
N ILE A 740 35.01 -11.41 5.51
CA ILE A 740 35.19 -11.32 4.05
C ILE A 740 35.10 -9.90 3.51
N GLU A 741 34.14 -9.08 3.94
CA GLU A 741 33.94 -7.73 3.37
C GLU A 741 35.07 -6.73 3.73
N GLY A 742 35.76 -6.93 4.85
CA GLY A 742 36.94 -6.14 5.25
C GLY A 742 38.28 -6.79 4.94
N SER A 743 38.29 -7.96 4.30
CA SER A 743 39.48 -8.78 4.08
C SER A 743 40.23 -8.38 2.80
N GLY A 744 41.55 -8.29 2.90
CA GLY A 744 42.45 -8.20 1.75
C GLY A 744 42.67 -9.56 1.08
N GLU A 745 43.31 -9.54 -0.09
CA GLU A 745 43.49 -10.71 -0.96
C GLU A 745 44.13 -11.91 -0.22
N ASP A 746 45.12 -11.67 0.63
CA ASP A 746 45.84 -12.73 1.36
C ASP A 746 44.95 -13.45 2.37
N LEU A 747 44.08 -12.74 3.08
CA LEU A 747 43.14 -13.35 4.01
C LEU A 747 42.05 -14.14 3.27
N ILE A 748 41.61 -13.66 2.10
CA ILE A 748 40.70 -14.41 1.23
C ILE A 748 41.35 -15.71 0.73
N LYS A 749 42.64 -15.68 0.34
CA LYS A 749 43.41 -16.89 -0.04
C LYS A 749 43.53 -17.89 1.11
N VAL A 750 43.76 -17.42 2.35
CA VAL A 750 43.78 -18.28 3.54
C VAL A 750 42.41 -18.91 3.80
N LEU A 751 41.32 -18.13 3.77
CA LEU A 751 39.96 -18.63 3.95
C LEU A 751 39.57 -19.67 2.87
N PHE A 752 39.92 -19.41 1.61
CA PHE A 752 39.76 -20.36 0.52
C PHE A 752 40.57 -21.64 0.76
N GLY A 753 41.82 -21.52 1.21
CA GLY A 753 42.67 -22.64 1.58
C GLY A 753 42.05 -23.54 2.66
N ILE A 754 41.46 -22.94 3.71
CA ILE A 754 40.76 -23.67 4.78
C ILE A 754 39.50 -24.37 4.24
N ALA A 755 38.69 -23.66 3.44
CA ALA A 755 37.44 -24.20 2.88
C ALA A 755 37.72 -25.38 1.92
N ARG A 756 38.72 -25.24 1.04
CA ARG A 756 39.21 -26.30 0.15
C ARG A 756 39.67 -27.52 0.94
N ASP A 757 40.51 -27.33 1.95
CA ASP A 757 41.05 -28.41 2.76
C ASP A 757 39.93 -29.19 3.47
N VAL A 758 38.94 -28.50 4.06
CA VAL A 758 37.74 -29.14 4.65
C VAL A 758 36.93 -29.92 3.61
N LEU A 759 36.73 -29.37 2.41
CA LEU A 759 35.96 -30.04 1.35
C LEU A 759 36.68 -31.28 0.78
N GLU A 760 38.00 -31.23 0.60
CA GLU A 760 38.80 -32.34 0.07
C GLU A 760 39.00 -33.49 1.08
N THR A 761 39.16 -33.17 2.38
CA THR A 761 39.61 -34.14 3.39
C THR A 761 38.49 -34.76 4.22
N THR A 762 37.30 -34.16 4.29
CA THR A 762 36.22 -34.65 5.15
C THR A 762 35.11 -35.34 4.36
N HIS A 763 34.52 -36.38 4.94
CA HIS A 763 33.33 -37.04 4.41
C HIS A 763 32.03 -36.28 4.78
N GLY A 764 31.95 -35.01 4.40
CA GLY A 764 30.76 -34.15 4.59
C GLY A 764 30.74 -33.29 5.86
N ALA A 765 31.63 -33.54 6.82
CA ALA A 765 31.71 -32.75 8.06
C ALA A 765 32.37 -31.38 7.80
N GLY A 766 31.67 -30.28 8.08
CA GLY A 766 32.16 -28.93 7.81
C GLY A 766 31.90 -28.40 6.40
N HIS A 767 31.24 -29.20 5.54
CA HIS A 767 30.93 -28.81 4.15
C HIS A 767 29.92 -27.65 4.10
N ILE A 768 29.02 -27.53 5.07
CA ILE A 768 28.02 -26.45 5.11
C ILE A 768 28.72 -25.08 5.26
N GLU A 769 29.62 -25.00 6.23
CA GLU A 769 30.44 -23.84 6.58
C GLU A 769 31.41 -23.49 5.43
N ALA A 770 32.00 -24.50 4.78
CA ALA A 770 32.88 -24.29 3.63
C ALA A 770 32.13 -23.73 2.41
N TYR A 771 31.01 -24.31 1.99
CA TYR A 771 30.21 -23.77 0.87
C TYR A 771 29.65 -22.38 1.18
N HIS A 772 29.27 -22.11 2.44
CA HIS A 772 28.82 -20.78 2.86
C HIS A 772 29.91 -19.72 2.70
N ILE A 773 31.15 -20.01 3.13
CA ILE A 773 32.28 -19.10 2.88
C ILE A 773 32.54 -18.91 1.39
N LEU A 774 32.51 -19.97 0.57
CA LEU A 774 32.80 -19.85 -0.85
C LEU A 774 31.75 -18.99 -1.58
N SER A 775 30.46 -19.13 -1.25
CA SER A 775 29.42 -18.21 -1.75
C SER A 775 29.71 -16.78 -1.33
N ARG A 776 30.06 -16.58 -0.07
CA ARG A 776 30.24 -15.23 0.48
C ARG A 776 31.49 -14.53 -0.06
N ILE A 777 32.54 -15.27 -0.41
CA ILE A 777 33.71 -14.75 -1.13
C ILE A 777 33.29 -14.25 -2.51
N LEU A 778 32.60 -15.09 -3.31
CA LEU A 778 32.13 -14.70 -4.65
C LEU A 778 31.21 -13.47 -4.62
N GLU A 779 30.23 -13.44 -3.71
CA GLU A 779 29.30 -12.32 -3.51
C GLU A 779 29.97 -10.95 -3.23
N LYS A 780 31.21 -10.95 -2.71
CA LYS A 780 31.88 -9.74 -2.20
C LYS A 780 33.17 -9.39 -2.92
N HIS A 781 33.80 -10.36 -3.60
CA HIS A 781 35.08 -10.23 -4.27
C HIS A 781 34.97 -10.74 -5.71
N SER A 782 34.45 -9.91 -6.62
CA SER A 782 34.24 -10.28 -8.04
C SER A 782 35.53 -10.70 -8.76
N TRP A 783 36.69 -10.17 -8.34
CA TRP A 783 38.00 -10.58 -8.84
C TRP A 783 38.32 -12.06 -8.54
N PHE A 784 37.72 -12.64 -7.50
CA PHE A 784 38.05 -13.98 -7.04
C PHE A 784 37.68 -15.06 -8.06
N TYR A 785 36.49 -14.95 -8.69
CA TYR A 785 36.05 -15.87 -9.74
C TYR A 785 37.05 -15.89 -10.91
N SER A 786 37.34 -14.72 -11.48
CA SER A 786 38.26 -14.57 -12.62
C SER A 786 39.65 -15.15 -12.35
N SER A 787 40.12 -15.12 -11.09
CA SER A 787 41.45 -15.63 -10.71
C SER A 787 41.48 -17.10 -10.26
N HIS A 788 40.33 -17.71 -9.94
CA HIS A 788 40.27 -19.05 -9.31
C HIS A 788 39.23 -20.01 -9.94
N ALA A 789 38.54 -19.64 -11.02
CA ALA A 789 37.50 -20.45 -11.65
C ALA A 789 37.92 -21.91 -11.90
N GLU A 790 39.09 -22.14 -12.52
CA GLU A 790 39.62 -23.50 -12.76
C GLU A 790 39.82 -24.30 -11.46
N GLN A 791 40.37 -23.65 -10.42
CA GLN A 791 40.62 -24.30 -9.12
C GLN A 791 39.31 -24.63 -8.39
N LEU A 792 38.27 -23.80 -8.55
CA LEU A 792 36.93 -24.06 -8.01
C LEU A 792 36.27 -25.24 -8.74
N MET A 793 36.42 -25.33 -10.06
CA MET A 793 35.84 -26.41 -10.85
C MET A 793 36.55 -27.75 -10.64
N ASP A 794 37.88 -27.77 -10.53
CA ASP A 794 38.66 -28.97 -10.14
C ASP A 794 38.29 -29.44 -8.72
N LEU A 795 38.15 -28.51 -7.77
CA LEU A 795 37.66 -28.81 -6.42
C LEU A 795 36.26 -29.44 -6.46
N LEU A 796 35.32 -28.87 -7.20
CA LEU A 796 33.96 -29.38 -7.33
C LEU A 796 33.89 -30.75 -8.01
N ALA A 797 34.77 -31.03 -8.98
CA ALA A 797 34.88 -32.32 -9.63
C ALA A 797 35.41 -33.42 -8.69
N ARG A 798 36.31 -33.06 -7.76
CA ARG A 798 36.84 -33.98 -6.72
C ARG A 798 35.83 -34.25 -5.60
N VAL A 799 35.05 -33.25 -5.21
CA VAL A 799 34.11 -33.32 -4.09
C VAL A 799 32.77 -33.90 -4.55
N LYS A 800 32.53 -35.16 -4.21
CA LYS A 800 31.27 -35.88 -4.51
C LYS A 800 30.02 -35.09 -4.08
N PRO A 801 28.92 -35.14 -4.85
CA PRO A 801 27.68 -34.48 -4.49
C PRO A 801 27.13 -35.03 -3.15
N PRO A 802 26.65 -34.16 -2.25
CA PRO A 802 26.18 -34.56 -0.93
C PRO A 802 24.84 -35.30 -0.99
N THR A 803 24.67 -36.33 -0.17
CA THR A 803 23.41 -37.07 -0.01
C THR A 803 22.50 -36.49 1.08
N ASP A 804 23.02 -35.58 1.93
CA ASP A 804 22.25 -34.89 2.95
C ASP A 804 21.67 -33.57 2.40
N THR A 805 20.38 -33.35 2.64
CA THR A 805 19.62 -32.20 2.14
C THR A 805 20.18 -30.85 2.59
N LYS A 806 20.73 -30.73 3.81
CA LYS A 806 21.26 -29.46 4.31
C LYS A 806 22.56 -29.09 3.60
N THR A 807 23.44 -30.07 3.44
CA THR A 807 24.71 -29.92 2.70
C THR A 807 24.47 -29.71 1.21
N LEU A 808 23.44 -30.34 0.63
CA LEU A 808 22.98 -30.06 -0.73
C LEU A 808 22.48 -28.62 -0.88
N THR A 809 21.77 -28.12 0.13
CA THR A 809 21.25 -26.73 0.15
C THR A 809 22.36 -25.69 0.20
N SER A 810 23.41 -25.91 1.01
CA SER A 810 24.57 -25.00 1.01
C SER A 810 25.40 -25.09 -0.29
N ARG A 811 25.58 -26.29 -0.87
CA ARG A 811 26.22 -26.45 -2.18
C ARG A 811 25.45 -25.75 -3.30
N PHE A 812 24.12 -25.82 -3.29
CA PHE A 812 23.29 -25.15 -4.30
C PHE A 812 23.16 -23.63 -4.09
N ALA A 813 23.28 -23.14 -2.85
CA ALA A 813 23.44 -21.71 -2.59
C ALA A 813 24.77 -21.19 -3.18
N PHE A 814 25.87 -21.93 -2.99
CA PHE A 814 27.15 -21.63 -3.63
C PHE A 814 27.07 -21.71 -5.17
N TYR A 815 26.42 -22.73 -5.72
CA TYR A 815 26.22 -22.88 -7.17
C TYR A 815 25.38 -21.76 -7.78
N LYS A 816 24.37 -21.25 -7.07
CA LYS A 816 23.61 -20.08 -7.52
C LYS A 816 24.57 -18.91 -7.78
N THR A 817 25.43 -18.58 -6.82
CA THR A 817 26.38 -17.46 -6.93
C THR A 817 27.40 -17.71 -8.04
N LEU A 818 28.05 -18.88 -8.03
CA LEU A 818 29.03 -19.28 -9.04
C LEU A 818 28.47 -19.28 -10.47
N LEU A 819 27.22 -19.73 -10.65
CA LEU A 819 26.54 -19.71 -11.94
C LEU A 819 26.18 -18.28 -12.39
N ILE A 820 25.78 -17.41 -11.46
CA ILE A 820 25.50 -16.00 -11.76
C ILE A 820 26.76 -15.27 -12.24
N ASP A 821 27.92 -15.56 -11.64
CA ASP A 821 29.20 -14.98 -12.06
C ASP A 821 29.70 -15.58 -13.37
N ALA A 822 29.57 -16.90 -13.57
CA ALA A 822 29.90 -17.57 -14.84
C ALA A 822 29.09 -17.02 -16.02
N LEU A 823 27.77 -16.85 -15.85
CA LEU A 823 26.86 -16.28 -16.88
C LEU A 823 27.05 -14.77 -17.13
N GLN A 824 27.87 -14.09 -16.32
CA GLN A 824 28.29 -12.70 -16.52
C GLN A 824 29.72 -12.59 -17.07
N GLY A 825 30.46 -13.70 -17.18
CA GLY A 825 31.74 -13.76 -17.87
C GLY A 825 31.56 -13.80 -19.38
N ASN A 826 32.52 -13.24 -20.12
CA ASN A 826 32.52 -13.20 -21.58
C ASN A 826 33.00 -14.52 -22.25
N ASP A 827 33.00 -15.64 -21.54
CA ASP A 827 33.49 -16.93 -22.07
C ASP A 827 32.44 -17.58 -22.99
N GLU A 828 32.69 -17.55 -24.30
CA GLU A 828 31.76 -18.03 -25.33
C GLU A 828 31.32 -19.50 -25.14
N GLU A 829 32.15 -20.35 -24.55
CA GLU A 829 31.87 -21.80 -24.41
C GLU A 829 31.14 -22.20 -23.12
N ASN A 830 31.06 -21.33 -22.09
CA ASN A 830 30.27 -21.49 -20.86
C ASN A 830 30.24 -22.91 -20.20
N THR A 831 31.29 -23.72 -20.40
CA THR A 831 31.26 -25.16 -20.07
C THR A 831 31.14 -25.41 -18.57
N GLN A 832 31.68 -24.51 -17.75
CA GLN A 832 31.55 -24.55 -16.29
C GLN A 832 30.09 -24.37 -15.85
N ALA A 833 29.38 -23.43 -16.45
CA ALA A 833 27.96 -23.18 -16.20
C ALA A 833 27.09 -24.39 -16.57
N PHE A 834 27.42 -25.10 -17.66
CA PHE A 834 26.76 -26.36 -18.01
C PHE A 834 26.97 -27.42 -16.91
N LEU A 835 28.21 -27.65 -16.45
CA LEU A 835 28.50 -28.65 -15.41
C LEU A 835 27.70 -28.41 -14.11
N ILE A 836 27.65 -27.16 -13.65
CA ILE A 836 26.88 -26.74 -12.46
C ILE A 836 25.38 -26.97 -12.68
N LEU A 837 24.86 -26.53 -13.82
CA LEU A 837 23.44 -26.63 -14.16
C LEU A 837 23.00 -28.10 -14.33
N ASN A 838 23.88 -28.99 -14.80
CA ASN A 838 23.60 -30.43 -14.91
C ASN A 838 23.32 -31.05 -13.52
N GLU A 839 24.12 -30.73 -12.50
CA GLU A 839 23.91 -31.25 -11.14
C GLU A 839 22.57 -30.77 -10.55
N ILE A 840 22.23 -29.50 -10.76
CA ILE A 840 20.93 -28.93 -10.35
C ILE A 840 19.77 -29.61 -11.10
N ILE A 841 19.88 -29.78 -12.43
CA ILE A 841 18.85 -30.43 -13.26
C ILE A 841 18.62 -31.88 -12.85
N LEU A 842 19.68 -32.62 -12.51
CA LEU A 842 19.57 -33.99 -12.01
C LEU A 842 18.89 -34.03 -10.63
N ALA A 843 19.16 -33.08 -9.74
CA ALA A 843 18.53 -32.98 -8.42
C ALA A 843 17.02 -32.64 -8.47
N LEU A 844 16.50 -32.09 -9.58
CA LEU A 844 15.04 -31.98 -9.81
C LEU A 844 14.34 -33.34 -9.89
N LYS A 845 15.11 -34.43 -10.04
CA LYS A 845 14.67 -35.82 -10.05
C LYS A 845 15.18 -36.62 -8.86
N ASP A 846 15.68 -35.94 -7.82
CA ASP A 846 16.05 -36.61 -6.57
C ASP A 846 14.85 -37.39 -6.00
N SER A 847 15.13 -38.50 -5.32
CA SER A 847 14.11 -39.34 -4.70
C SER A 847 13.36 -38.63 -3.55
N THR A 848 14.06 -37.78 -2.80
CA THR A 848 13.54 -36.99 -1.67
C THR A 848 12.71 -35.80 -2.16
N GLU A 849 11.73 -35.37 -1.37
CA GLU A 849 10.92 -34.20 -1.73
C GLU A 849 11.66 -32.90 -1.44
N GLU A 850 12.44 -32.90 -0.36
CA GLU A 850 13.25 -31.79 0.07
C GLU A 850 14.42 -31.53 -0.89
N GLY A 851 15.10 -32.56 -1.39
CA GLY A 851 16.18 -32.39 -2.39
C GLY A 851 15.69 -31.76 -3.70
N ARG A 852 14.51 -32.21 -4.20
CA ARG A 852 13.85 -31.58 -5.36
C ARG A 852 13.47 -30.13 -5.08
N LYS A 853 12.99 -29.82 -3.87
CA LYS A 853 12.65 -28.45 -3.46
C LYS A 853 13.90 -27.56 -3.44
N THR A 854 15.00 -28.02 -2.85
CA THR A 854 16.28 -27.30 -2.84
C THR A 854 16.76 -26.96 -4.26
N ALA A 855 16.60 -27.88 -5.22
CA ALA A 855 16.91 -27.63 -6.63
C ALA A 855 15.97 -26.57 -7.27
N TYR A 856 14.68 -26.58 -6.94
CA TYR A 856 13.73 -25.54 -7.38
C TYR A 856 14.08 -24.15 -6.82
N ASP A 857 14.34 -24.07 -5.52
CA ASP A 857 14.67 -22.81 -4.82
C ASP A 857 15.98 -22.20 -5.38
N ALA A 858 16.96 -23.04 -5.75
CA ALA A 858 18.20 -22.60 -6.42
C ALA A 858 17.93 -21.99 -7.82
N LEU A 859 17.14 -22.65 -8.68
CA LEU A 859 16.79 -22.14 -10.02
C LEU A 859 16.01 -20.82 -9.96
N ILE A 860 15.04 -20.71 -9.04
CA ILE A 860 14.29 -19.46 -8.80
C ILE A 860 15.24 -18.37 -8.29
N GLY A 861 16.19 -18.74 -7.43
CA GLY A 861 17.23 -17.86 -6.93
C GLY A 861 18.13 -17.28 -8.03
N VAL A 862 18.55 -18.08 -9.02
CA VAL A 862 19.31 -17.62 -10.20
C VAL A 862 18.43 -16.72 -11.07
N CYS A 863 17.24 -17.18 -11.45
CA CYS A 863 16.28 -16.48 -12.29
C CYS A 863 15.97 -15.06 -11.78
N SER A 864 15.63 -14.94 -10.50
CA SER A 864 15.32 -13.64 -9.87
C SER A 864 16.52 -12.70 -9.80
N SER A 865 17.73 -13.22 -9.59
CA SER A 865 18.95 -12.41 -9.47
C SER A 865 19.39 -11.84 -10.82
N LEU A 866 19.31 -12.62 -11.90
CA LEU A 866 19.61 -12.16 -13.26
C LEU A 866 18.61 -11.10 -13.75
N ARG A 867 17.33 -11.22 -13.36
CA ARG A 867 16.27 -10.33 -13.85
C ARG A 867 16.14 -8.99 -13.11
N ASN A 868 16.52 -8.94 -11.83
CA ASN A 868 16.39 -7.72 -11.01
C ASN A 868 17.53 -6.71 -11.19
N SER A 869 18.29 -6.79 -12.30
CA SER A 869 19.45 -5.94 -12.55
C SER A 869 19.52 -5.48 -14.02
N SER A 870 20.42 -4.53 -14.32
CA SER A 870 20.35 -3.64 -15.50
C SER A 870 20.31 -4.31 -16.87
N SER A 871 20.01 -3.54 -17.92
CA SER A 871 19.76 -3.99 -19.30
C SER A 871 20.77 -4.99 -19.87
N ALA A 872 22.06 -4.89 -19.52
CA ALA A 872 23.10 -5.83 -19.94
C ALA A 872 22.87 -7.29 -19.45
N LYS A 873 22.12 -7.49 -18.36
CA LYS A 873 21.87 -8.81 -17.76
C LYS A 873 20.63 -9.52 -18.29
N SER A 874 19.85 -8.85 -19.14
CA SER A 874 18.77 -9.47 -19.92
C SER A 874 19.33 -10.56 -20.87
N GLU A 875 20.55 -10.37 -21.37
CA GLU A 875 21.23 -11.35 -22.22
C GLU A 875 21.70 -12.58 -21.42
N SER A 876 22.33 -12.39 -20.25
CA SER A 876 22.65 -13.49 -19.32
C SER A 876 21.43 -14.30 -18.91
N TYR A 877 20.27 -13.65 -18.71
CA TYR A 877 19.00 -14.34 -18.45
C TYR A 877 18.54 -15.18 -19.64
N LYS A 878 18.60 -14.65 -20.86
CA LYS A 878 18.29 -15.40 -22.07
C LYS A 878 19.24 -16.59 -22.24
N MET A 879 20.55 -16.38 -22.07
CA MET A 879 21.57 -17.43 -22.14
C MET A 879 21.30 -18.56 -21.13
N PHE A 880 20.92 -18.22 -19.90
CA PHE A 880 20.50 -19.21 -18.89
C PHE A 880 19.30 -20.05 -19.32
N VAL A 881 18.28 -19.43 -19.94
CA VAL A 881 17.11 -20.15 -20.49
C VAL A 881 17.52 -21.03 -21.68
N ASP A 882 18.32 -20.50 -22.61
CA ASP A 882 18.79 -21.21 -23.80
C ASP A 882 19.69 -22.42 -23.43
N MET A 883 20.51 -22.31 -22.38
CA MET A 883 21.25 -23.44 -21.81
C MET A 883 20.34 -24.53 -21.27
N ILE A 884 19.23 -24.20 -20.60
CA ILE A 884 18.24 -25.19 -20.14
C ILE A 884 17.49 -25.80 -21.32
N ILE A 885 17.21 -25.03 -22.38
CA ILE A 885 16.65 -25.55 -23.64
C ILE A 885 17.61 -26.54 -24.30
N ALA A 886 18.93 -26.29 -24.29
CA ALA A 886 19.91 -27.22 -24.84
C ALA A 886 19.86 -28.61 -24.17
N TYR A 887 19.54 -28.70 -22.88
CA TYR A 887 19.34 -29.98 -22.18
C TYR A 887 18.13 -30.80 -22.66
N LEU A 888 17.18 -30.21 -23.40
CA LEU A 888 16.10 -30.97 -24.07
C LEU A 888 16.64 -31.92 -25.16
N SER A 889 17.82 -31.59 -25.72
CA SER A 889 18.56 -32.44 -26.67
C SER A 889 19.45 -33.49 -25.98
N GLY A 890 19.52 -33.52 -24.65
CA GLY A 890 20.40 -34.42 -23.88
C GLY A 890 20.14 -35.91 -24.16
N SER A 891 21.16 -36.76 -24.02
CA SER A 891 21.10 -38.18 -24.42
C SER A 891 20.18 -39.05 -23.55
N SER A 892 19.94 -38.68 -22.30
CA SER A 892 19.16 -39.47 -21.33
C SER A 892 17.73 -38.92 -21.15
N PRO A 893 16.68 -39.78 -21.16
CA PRO A 893 15.31 -39.39 -20.82
C PRO A 893 15.19 -38.67 -19.47
N HIS A 894 16.03 -39.04 -18.50
CA HIS A 894 16.06 -38.44 -17.15
C HIS A 894 16.52 -36.97 -17.19
N ILE A 895 17.54 -36.67 -18.00
CA ILE A 895 18.04 -35.29 -18.19
C ILE A 895 16.99 -34.46 -18.94
N LYS A 896 16.38 -35.01 -20.01
CA LYS A 896 15.29 -34.33 -20.72
C LYS A 896 14.10 -34.03 -19.81
N SER A 897 13.68 -34.99 -18.98
CA SER A 897 12.60 -34.79 -18.02
C SER A 897 12.98 -33.76 -16.93
N GLY A 898 14.27 -33.71 -16.55
CA GLY A 898 14.86 -32.71 -15.66
C GLY A 898 14.77 -31.30 -16.22
N ALA A 899 15.25 -31.10 -17.44
CA ALA A 899 15.21 -29.82 -18.14
C ALA A 899 13.77 -29.30 -18.31
N VAL A 900 12.82 -30.16 -18.70
CA VAL A 900 11.39 -29.78 -18.76
C VAL A 900 10.84 -29.39 -17.38
N SER A 901 11.29 -30.04 -16.30
CA SER A 901 10.95 -29.63 -14.93
C SER A 901 11.60 -28.29 -14.55
N ALA A 902 12.83 -28.00 -14.96
CA ALA A 902 13.48 -26.70 -14.76
C ALA A 902 12.69 -25.58 -15.47
N LEU A 903 12.35 -25.77 -16.74
CA LEU A 903 11.55 -24.82 -17.52
C LEU A 903 10.16 -24.60 -16.90
N SER A 904 9.56 -25.65 -16.32
CA SER A 904 8.27 -25.53 -15.60
C SER A 904 8.38 -24.58 -14.40
N VAL A 905 9.52 -24.57 -13.71
CA VAL A 905 9.78 -23.74 -12.53
C VAL A 905 10.01 -22.28 -12.96
N LEU A 906 10.80 -22.07 -14.01
CA LEU A 906 11.03 -20.73 -14.55
C LEU A 906 9.72 -20.08 -15.00
N VAL A 907 8.90 -20.80 -15.79
CA VAL A 907 7.59 -20.34 -16.27
C VAL A 907 6.56 -20.14 -15.14
N TYR A 908 6.72 -20.83 -14.01
CA TYR A 908 5.93 -20.56 -12.81
C TYR A 908 6.37 -19.27 -12.10
N SER A 909 7.68 -19.03 -11.99
CA SER A 909 8.23 -17.82 -11.36
C SER A 909 8.11 -16.56 -12.22
N ASP A 910 8.16 -16.71 -13.53
CA ASP A 910 8.02 -15.63 -14.51
C ASP A 910 7.26 -16.14 -15.74
N VAL A 911 6.04 -15.64 -15.92
CA VAL A 911 5.19 -15.96 -17.07
C VAL A 911 5.80 -15.44 -18.38
N ASN A 912 6.52 -14.33 -18.33
CA ASN A 912 7.01 -13.66 -19.52
C ASN A 912 8.22 -14.37 -20.15
N THR A 913 8.83 -15.36 -19.48
CA THR A 913 9.90 -16.20 -20.06
C THR A 913 9.50 -16.77 -21.43
N CYS A 914 8.26 -17.27 -21.56
CA CYS A 914 7.73 -17.80 -22.82
C CYS A 914 7.43 -16.72 -23.89
N LEU A 915 7.33 -15.45 -23.49
CA LEU A 915 7.16 -14.32 -24.40
C LEU A 915 8.54 -13.80 -24.88
N SER A 916 9.54 -13.84 -24.00
CA SER A 916 10.93 -13.47 -24.31
C SER A 916 11.68 -14.51 -25.15
N VAL A 917 11.30 -15.79 -25.07
CA VAL A 917 11.87 -16.89 -25.87
C VAL A 917 10.73 -17.66 -26.57
N PRO A 918 10.26 -17.21 -27.75
CA PRO A 918 9.08 -17.79 -28.42
C PRO A 918 9.23 -19.29 -28.76
N ASP A 919 10.44 -19.71 -29.14
CA ASP A 919 10.73 -21.11 -29.53
C ASP A 919 10.69 -22.11 -28.36
N LEU A 920 10.62 -21.63 -27.11
CA LEU A 920 10.57 -22.45 -25.90
C LEU A 920 9.37 -23.41 -25.89
N VAL A 921 8.16 -22.87 -26.15
CA VAL A 921 6.92 -23.67 -26.07
C VAL A 921 6.84 -24.72 -27.19
N PRO A 922 7.10 -24.39 -28.48
CA PRO A 922 7.24 -25.40 -29.53
C PRO A 922 8.28 -26.46 -29.21
N SER A 923 9.50 -26.06 -28.77
CA SER A 923 10.59 -26.99 -28.45
C SER A 923 10.18 -28.01 -27.39
N VAL A 924 9.57 -27.58 -26.30
CA VAL A 924 9.08 -28.47 -25.24
C VAL A 924 7.92 -29.35 -25.73
N LEU A 925 7.02 -28.84 -26.58
CA LEU A 925 5.91 -29.62 -27.15
C LEU A 925 6.38 -30.72 -28.11
N THR A 926 7.47 -30.54 -28.87
CA THR A 926 8.00 -31.62 -29.75
C THR A 926 8.36 -32.89 -28.97
N LEU A 927 8.75 -32.77 -27.69
CA LEU A 927 9.07 -33.91 -26.83
C LEU A 927 7.86 -34.81 -26.52
N LEU A 928 6.62 -34.36 -26.78
CA LEU A 928 5.41 -35.22 -26.79
C LEU A 928 5.40 -36.26 -27.92
N GLN A 929 6.36 -36.22 -28.85
CA GLN A 929 6.60 -37.29 -29.83
C GLN A 929 7.52 -38.39 -29.29
N SER A 930 8.17 -38.20 -28.13
CA SER A 930 8.99 -39.24 -27.51
C SER A 930 8.14 -40.42 -27.03
N LYS A 931 8.74 -41.61 -27.05
CA LYS A 931 8.19 -42.83 -26.42
C LYS A 931 8.47 -42.89 -24.91
N ASP A 932 9.28 -41.97 -24.38
CA ASP A 932 9.66 -41.94 -22.97
C ASP A 932 8.52 -41.44 -22.09
N VAL A 933 8.02 -42.34 -21.23
CA VAL A 933 6.94 -42.05 -20.28
C VAL A 933 7.31 -40.90 -19.32
N GLU A 934 8.57 -40.85 -18.88
CA GLU A 934 9.06 -39.84 -17.94
C GLU A 934 9.08 -38.43 -18.57
N VAL A 935 9.63 -38.31 -19.78
CA VAL A 935 9.63 -37.06 -20.56
C VAL A 935 8.19 -36.61 -20.84
N THR A 936 7.34 -37.52 -21.32
CA THR A 936 5.91 -37.23 -21.57
C THR A 936 5.19 -36.73 -20.30
N LYS A 937 5.45 -37.36 -19.14
CA LYS A 937 4.89 -36.92 -17.84
C LYS A 937 5.36 -35.51 -17.46
N ALA A 938 6.61 -35.17 -17.75
CA ALA A 938 7.19 -33.86 -17.47
C ALA A 938 6.61 -32.79 -18.40
N VAL A 939 6.50 -33.06 -19.71
CA VAL A 939 5.94 -32.10 -20.69
C VAL A 939 4.46 -31.80 -20.42
N LEU A 940 3.65 -32.82 -20.10
CA LEU A 940 2.27 -32.58 -19.66
C LEU A 940 2.19 -31.86 -18.30
N GLY A 941 3.26 -31.92 -17.49
CA GLY A 941 3.42 -31.08 -16.29
C GLY A 941 3.70 -29.62 -16.65
N PHE A 942 4.70 -29.38 -17.50
CA PHE A 942 5.05 -28.07 -18.03
C PHE A 942 3.84 -27.36 -18.66
N VAL A 943 3.14 -28.03 -19.57
CA VAL A 943 1.97 -27.43 -20.24
C VAL A 943 0.88 -27.07 -19.24
N LYS A 944 0.61 -27.92 -18.22
CA LYS A 944 -0.34 -27.59 -17.15
C LYS A 944 0.07 -26.33 -16.40
N VAL A 945 1.35 -26.19 -16.04
CA VAL A 945 1.88 -24.99 -15.37
C VAL A 945 1.73 -23.77 -16.27
N PHE A 946 2.20 -23.85 -17.52
CA PHE A 946 2.14 -22.77 -18.49
C PHE A 946 0.72 -22.23 -18.68
N VAL A 947 -0.26 -23.08 -19.01
CA VAL A 947 -1.66 -22.65 -19.20
C VAL A 947 -2.31 -22.15 -17.91
N SER A 948 -1.83 -22.58 -16.74
CA SER A 948 -2.27 -22.06 -15.44
C SER A 948 -1.72 -20.66 -15.16
N SER A 949 -0.48 -20.36 -15.51
CA SER A 949 0.19 -19.09 -15.17
C SER A 949 -0.06 -17.96 -16.18
N ILE A 950 -0.10 -18.24 -17.49
CA ILE A 950 -0.20 -17.18 -18.53
C ILE A 950 -1.56 -16.47 -18.57
N GLN A 951 -1.59 -15.18 -18.91
CA GLN A 951 -2.84 -14.42 -19.05
C GLN A 951 -3.70 -14.95 -20.21
N ALA A 952 -5.01 -14.69 -20.17
CA ALA A 952 -5.96 -15.24 -21.14
C ALA A 952 -5.68 -14.75 -22.58
N ASN A 953 -5.30 -13.47 -22.74
CA ASN A 953 -5.05 -12.85 -24.03
C ASN A 953 -3.85 -13.51 -24.74
N ASP A 954 -2.70 -13.61 -24.06
CA ASP A 954 -1.46 -14.16 -24.64
C ASP A 954 -1.53 -15.67 -24.88
N LEU A 955 -2.36 -16.39 -24.10
CA LEU A 955 -2.60 -17.83 -24.26
C LEU A 955 -3.22 -18.18 -25.62
N HIS A 956 -3.95 -17.25 -26.25
CA HIS A 956 -4.51 -17.48 -27.58
C HIS A 956 -3.43 -17.70 -28.65
N ASN A 957 -2.26 -17.08 -28.50
CA ASN A 957 -1.15 -17.21 -29.46
C ASN A 957 -0.60 -18.65 -29.52
N PHE A 958 -0.62 -19.37 -28.40
CA PHE A 958 -0.11 -20.74 -28.27
C PHE A 958 -1.22 -21.81 -28.32
N LEU A 959 -2.49 -21.40 -28.48
CA LEU A 959 -3.64 -22.30 -28.36
C LEU A 959 -3.62 -23.43 -29.39
N SER A 960 -3.19 -23.15 -30.62
CA SER A 960 -3.07 -24.15 -31.69
C SER A 960 -2.11 -25.28 -31.31
N ASP A 961 -0.89 -24.93 -30.93
CA ASP A 961 0.19 -25.90 -30.73
C ASP A 961 -0.07 -26.75 -29.47
N ILE A 962 -0.57 -26.13 -28.40
CA ILE A 962 -0.94 -26.82 -27.17
C ILE A 962 -2.08 -27.82 -27.43
N VAL A 963 -3.15 -27.39 -28.11
CA VAL A 963 -4.31 -28.26 -28.38
C VAL A 963 -3.90 -29.44 -29.27
N ASN A 964 -3.14 -29.19 -30.34
CA ASN A 964 -2.70 -30.22 -31.26
C ASN A 964 -1.67 -31.19 -30.65
N GLY A 965 -0.75 -30.70 -29.80
CA GLY A 965 0.23 -31.53 -29.11
C GLY A 965 -0.36 -32.39 -27.99
N VAL A 966 -1.29 -31.86 -27.20
CA VAL A 966 -1.80 -32.51 -25.98
C VAL A 966 -2.98 -33.46 -26.25
N LEU A 967 -3.86 -33.16 -27.22
CA LEU A 967 -5.05 -33.99 -27.48
C LEU A 967 -4.80 -35.46 -27.87
N PRO A 968 -3.73 -35.84 -28.61
CA PRO A 968 -3.41 -37.24 -28.87
C PRO A 968 -3.36 -38.11 -27.60
N TRP A 969 -2.82 -37.54 -26.51
CA TRP A 969 -2.67 -38.19 -25.22
C TRP A 969 -3.99 -38.37 -24.43
N SER A 970 -5.10 -37.74 -24.87
CA SER A 970 -6.44 -37.97 -24.30
C SER A 970 -6.93 -39.42 -24.45
N SER A 971 -6.39 -40.14 -25.44
CA SER A 971 -6.68 -41.55 -25.69
C SER A 971 -5.91 -42.51 -24.76
N VAL A 972 -4.82 -42.05 -24.13
CA VAL A 972 -3.92 -42.89 -23.35
C VAL A 972 -4.29 -42.88 -21.86
N SER A 973 -4.90 -43.96 -21.39
CA SER A 973 -5.29 -44.12 -19.98
C SER A 973 -4.14 -44.53 -19.05
N ARG A 974 -3.09 -45.16 -19.58
CA ARG A 974 -1.88 -45.52 -18.82
C ARG A 974 -1.16 -44.26 -18.31
N HIS A 975 -0.47 -44.39 -17.18
CA HIS A 975 0.28 -43.31 -16.51
C HIS A 975 -0.54 -42.04 -16.20
N HIS A 976 -1.89 -42.16 -16.17
CA HIS A 976 -2.84 -41.06 -15.95
C HIS A 976 -2.77 -39.92 -16.98
N PHE A 977 -2.25 -40.17 -18.19
CA PHE A 977 -2.12 -39.13 -19.22
C PHE A 977 -3.46 -38.51 -19.60
N ARG A 978 -4.50 -39.32 -19.88
CA ARG A 978 -5.88 -38.83 -20.09
C ARG A 978 -6.35 -37.86 -19.01
N SER A 979 -6.08 -38.14 -17.73
CA SER A 979 -6.46 -37.26 -16.62
C SER A 979 -5.69 -35.93 -16.62
N LYS A 980 -4.37 -35.96 -16.89
CA LYS A 980 -3.56 -34.73 -17.05
C LYS A 980 -4.06 -33.88 -18.23
N VAL A 981 -4.35 -34.52 -19.36
CA VAL A 981 -4.89 -33.89 -20.58
C VAL A 981 -6.25 -33.25 -20.30
N THR A 982 -7.15 -33.94 -19.59
CA THR A 982 -8.44 -33.38 -19.15
C THR A 982 -8.24 -32.08 -18.37
N VAL A 983 -7.36 -32.06 -17.36
CA VAL A 983 -7.12 -30.86 -16.54
C VAL A 983 -6.56 -29.70 -17.38
N ILE A 984 -5.64 -29.96 -18.32
CA ILE A 984 -5.12 -28.94 -19.25
C ILE A 984 -6.26 -28.35 -20.09
N VAL A 985 -7.09 -29.20 -20.69
CA VAL A 985 -8.24 -28.79 -21.52
C VAL A 985 -9.28 -28.01 -20.71
N GLU A 986 -9.54 -28.40 -19.46
CA GLU A 986 -10.41 -27.63 -18.54
C GLU A 986 -9.87 -26.23 -18.26
N ILE A 987 -8.55 -26.05 -18.14
CA ILE A 987 -7.91 -24.74 -17.96
C ILE A 987 -8.03 -23.91 -19.25
N LEU A 988 -7.74 -24.49 -20.41
CA LEU A 988 -7.90 -23.82 -21.72
C LEU A 988 -9.34 -23.35 -21.93
N MET A 989 -10.32 -24.22 -21.69
CA MET A 989 -11.76 -23.87 -21.79
C MET A 989 -12.21 -22.83 -20.76
N ARG A 990 -11.47 -22.63 -19.66
CA ARG A 990 -11.75 -21.60 -18.66
C ARG A 990 -11.21 -20.23 -19.08
N LYS A 991 -10.01 -20.18 -19.68
CA LYS A 991 -9.33 -18.94 -20.07
C LYS A 991 -9.69 -18.46 -21.48
N CYS A 992 -9.65 -19.34 -22.48
CA CYS A 992 -9.87 -19.01 -23.89
C CYS A 992 -11.33 -19.25 -24.37
N GLY A 993 -12.19 -19.76 -23.49
CA GLY A 993 -13.58 -20.12 -23.81
C GLY A 993 -13.72 -21.45 -24.57
N VAL A 994 -14.92 -22.04 -24.46
CA VAL A 994 -15.20 -23.38 -25.02
C VAL A 994 -15.23 -23.37 -26.56
N ALA A 995 -15.64 -22.26 -27.17
CA ALA A 995 -15.71 -22.11 -28.63
C ALA A 995 -14.32 -22.14 -29.28
N ALA A 996 -13.36 -21.36 -28.78
CA ALA A 996 -12.01 -21.29 -29.34
C ALA A 996 -11.25 -22.62 -29.21
N VAL A 997 -11.42 -23.35 -28.09
CA VAL A 997 -10.81 -24.69 -27.94
C VAL A 997 -11.43 -25.70 -28.91
N LYS A 998 -12.72 -25.57 -29.25
CA LYS A 998 -13.43 -26.47 -30.19
C LYS A 998 -13.16 -26.15 -31.66
N SER A 999 -12.88 -24.90 -32.03
CA SER A 999 -12.56 -24.53 -33.42
C SER A 999 -11.16 -24.98 -33.85
N VAL A 1000 -10.20 -24.97 -32.92
CA VAL A 1000 -8.82 -25.41 -33.14
C VAL A 1000 -8.67 -26.94 -33.20
N ALA A 1001 -9.52 -27.68 -32.49
CA ALA A 1001 -9.34 -29.11 -32.31
C ALA A 1001 -9.83 -29.97 -33.49
N ALA A 1002 -8.96 -30.90 -33.93
CA ALA A 1002 -9.30 -31.90 -34.94
C ALA A 1002 -10.57 -32.72 -34.59
N GLU A 1003 -11.37 -33.01 -35.62
CA GLU A 1003 -12.73 -33.58 -35.51
C GLU A 1003 -12.81 -34.84 -34.63
N LYS A 1004 -11.83 -35.74 -34.74
CA LYS A 1004 -11.67 -36.96 -33.93
C LYS A 1004 -11.69 -36.75 -32.41
N TYR A 1005 -11.40 -35.56 -31.90
CA TYR A 1005 -11.38 -35.24 -30.47
C TYR A 1005 -12.62 -34.48 -29.98
N LYS A 1006 -13.55 -34.07 -30.86
CA LYS A 1006 -14.74 -33.29 -30.48
C LYS A 1006 -15.59 -33.97 -29.40
N ASN A 1007 -15.71 -35.30 -29.43
CA ASN A 1007 -16.42 -36.07 -28.40
C ASN A 1007 -15.76 -36.00 -27.02
N PHE A 1008 -14.42 -36.07 -26.95
CA PHE A 1008 -13.69 -35.91 -25.68
C PHE A 1008 -13.87 -34.49 -25.13
N LEU A 1009 -13.72 -33.47 -25.98
CA LEU A 1009 -13.96 -32.07 -25.59
C LEU A 1009 -15.40 -31.83 -25.11
N LYS A 1010 -16.39 -32.48 -25.74
CA LYS A 1010 -17.80 -32.42 -25.31
C LYS A 1010 -17.94 -32.95 -23.88
N THR A 1011 -17.46 -34.15 -23.59
CA THR A 1011 -17.48 -34.74 -22.23
C THR A 1011 -16.77 -33.86 -21.20
N VAL A 1012 -15.62 -33.25 -21.55
CA VAL A 1012 -14.92 -32.32 -20.64
C VAL A 1012 -15.75 -31.06 -20.38
N SER A 1013 -16.40 -30.49 -21.40
CA SER A 1013 -17.29 -29.33 -21.22
C SER A 1013 -18.55 -29.65 -20.40
N GLU A 1014 -19.14 -30.83 -20.55
CA GLU A 1014 -20.34 -31.26 -19.81
C GLU A 1014 -20.03 -31.50 -18.32
N ASN A 1015 -18.90 -32.14 -18.01
CA ASN A 1015 -18.45 -32.38 -16.64
C ASN A 1015 -18.18 -31.09 -15.84
N ARG A 1016 -17.92 -29.96 -16.53
CA ARG A 1016 -17.78 -28.63 -15.90
C ARG A 1016 -19.13 -28.09 -15.42
N HIS A 1017 -20.20 -28.26 -16.20
CA HIS A 1017 -21.53 -27.75 -15.84
C HIS A 1017 -22.20 -28.55 -14.73
N GLY A 1018 -21.93 -29.85 -14.62
CA GLY A 1018 -22.50 -30.75 -13.59
C GLY A 1018 -22.05 -30.49 -12.14
N LYS A 1019 -21.28 -29.42 -11.85
CA LYS A 1019 -20.77 -29.10 -10.50
C LYS A 1019 -21.16 -27.73 -9.96
N SER A 1020 -21.95 -26.93 -10.68
CA SER A 1020 -22.31 -25.55 -10.26
C SER A 1020 -23.79 -25.19 -10.42
N SER A 1021 -24.70 -26.16 -10.56
CA SER A 1021 -26.13 -25.91 -10.73
C SER A 1021 -26.94 -26.27 -9.48
N PHE A 1022 -27.28 -25.28 -8.66
CA PHE A 1022 -28.56 -25.26 -7.97
C PHE A 1022 -29.11 -23.83 -7.96
N LYS A 1023 -30.29 -23.70 -8.59
CA LYS A 1023 -31.17 -22.53 -8.67
C LYS A 1023 -30.71 -21.35 -9.55
N GLU A 1024 -31.23 -21.35 -10.76
CA GLU A 1024 -31.83 -20.13 -11.32
C GLU A 1024 -33.12 -19.80 -10.54
N ASP A 1025 -33.39 -18.52 -10.34
CA ASP A 1025 -34.66 -17.87 -10.72
C ASP A 1025 -34.36 -16.38 -10.89
N GLY A 1026 -34.90 -15.76 -11.94
CA GLY A 1026 -34.33 -14.52 -12.51
C GLY A 1026 -35.13 -13.24 -12.30
N SER A 1027 -34.45 -12.11 -12.51
CA SER A 1027 -35.02 -10.82 -12.94
C SER A 1027 -33.90 -9.95 -13.56
N ALA A 1028 -34.28 -8.87 -14.26
CA ALA A 1028 -33.43 -8.24 -15.28
C ALA A 1028 -32.67 -6.97 -14.83
N GLU A 1029 -31.61 -6.70 -15.60
CA GLU A 1029 -30.98 -5.41 -15.92
C GLU A 1029 -30.22 -4.54 -14.88
N MET A 1030 -29.06 -4.10 -15.39
CA MET A 1030 -28.30 -2.87 -15.12
C MET A 1030 -27.35 -2.75 -13.92
N GLU A 1031 -26.37 -1.88 -14.13
CA GLU A 1031 -25.05 -1.76 -13.50
C GLU A 1031 -25.05 -1.48 -11.99
N SER A 1032 -24.04 -2.01 -11.29
CA SER A 1032 -23.29 -1.23 -10.28
C SER A 1032 -22.01 -1.94 -9.81
N THR A 1033 -20.96 -1.15 -9.64
CA THR A 1033 -19.73 -1.49 -8.92
C THR A 1033 -20.01 -1.72 -7.43
N PRO A 1034 -19.35 -2.70 -6.77
CA PRO A 1034 -19.29 -2.74 -5.31
C PRO A 1034 -17.87 -2.47 -4.79
N SER A 1035 -17.71 -1.39 -4.04
CA SER A 1035 -16.59 -1.19 -3.11
C SER A 1035 -16.80 -1.99 -1.82
N ASP A 1036 -15.73 -2.65 -1.39
CA ASP A 1036 -15.39 -3.17 -0.06
C ASP A 1036 -16.45 -3.70 0.93
N SER A 1037 -16.19 -4.91 1.45
CA SER A 1037 -16.26 -5.15 2.90
C SER A 1037 -15.59 -6.47 3.30
N ARG A 1038 -14.51 -6.35 4.08
CA ARG A 1038 -13.86 -7.50 4.74
C ARG A 1038 -14.81 -8.13 5.76
N ARG A 1039 -15.23 -9.37 5.54
CA ARG A 1039 -15.70 -10.27 6.62
C ARG A 1039 -14.78 -11.48 6.76
N GLN A 1040 -14.03 -11.50 7.85
CA GLN A 1040 -13.21 -12.64 8.23
C GLN A 1040 -14.09 -13.88 8.47
N HIS A 1041 -13.90 -14.93 7.67
CA HIS A 1041 -14.39 -16.26 8.00
C HIS A 1041 -13.28 -17.31 7.94
N LYS A 1042 -12.73 -17.53 9.14
CA LYS A 1042 -11.84 -18.59 9.61
C LYS A 1042 -12.09 -19.92 8.86
N ARG A 1043 -11.28 -20.21 7.83
CA ARG A 1043 -11.21 -21.52 7.18
C ARG A 1043 -9.95 -22.23 7.64
N LYS A 1044 -10.12 -23.45 8.17
CA LYS A 1044 -9.05 -24.37 8.54
C LYS A 1044 -8.14 -24.64 7.35
N ASP A 1045 -6.84 -24.70 7.62
CA ASP A 1045 -5.85 -25.26 6.72
C ASP A 1045 -6.26 -26.67 6.28
N ARG A 1046 -6.28 -26.86 4.98
CA ARG A 1046 -6.19 -28.17 4.31
C ARG A 1046 -5.10 -28.04 3.28
N GLU A 1047 -3.88 -28.34 3.71
CA GLU A 1047 -2.73 -28.51 2.83
C GLU A 1047 -3.08 -29.52 1.73
N SER A 1048 -2.91 -29.12 0.47
CA SER A 1048 -3.12 -30.01 -0.68
C SER A 1048 -1.84 -30.76 -1.03
N SER A 1049 -1.43 -31.68 -0.15
CA SER A 1049 -0.27 -32.56 -0.34
C SER A 1049 -0.67 -33.84 -1.11
N ASP A 1050 -1.02 -33.68 -2.39
CA ASP A 1050 -1.37 -34.80 -3.27
C ASP A 1050 -0.15 -35.23 -4.12
N SER A 1051 0.81 -35.90 -3.45
CA SER A 1051 2.03 -36.41 -4.07
C SER A 1051 1.78 -37.68 -4.88
N PHE A 1052 2.20 -37.69 -6.15
CA PHE A 1052 2.01 -38.80 -7.08
C PHE A 1052 2.83 -40.04 -6.65
N LYS A 1053 2.19 -40.99 -5.96
CA LYS A 1053 2.81 -42.30 -5.66
C LYS A 1053 2.84 -43.21 -6.89
N GLU A 1054 4.03 -43.43 -7.43
CA GLU A 1054 4.26 -44.38 -8.52
C GLU A 1054 4.46 -45.80 -7.96
N LYS A 1055 3.56 -46.73 -8.32
CA LYS A 1055 3.66 -48.16 -7.97
C LYS A 1055 4.00 -49.00 -9.21
N ASN A 1056 5.23 -49.50 -9.28
CA ASN A 1056 5.59 -50.60 -10.17
C ASN A 1056 5.13 -51.94 -9.60
N SER A 1057 4.94 -52.94 -10.47
CA SER A 1057 4.37 -54.24 -10.11
C SER A 1057 4.97 -55.40 -10.92
N ARG A 1058 5.08 -56.57 -10.28
CA ARG A 1058 5.05 -57.94 -10.85
C ARG A 1058 4.82 -58.93 -9.69
N GLY A 1059 3.95 -59.93 -9.89
CA GLY A 1059 3.44 -60.86 -8.85
C GLY A 1059 4.21 -62.20 -8.79
N PRO A 1060 3.57 -63.38 -8.66
CA PRO A 1060 2.11 -63.66 -8.56
C PRO A 1060 1.70 -64.78 -7.54
N HIS A 1061 0.39 -64.99 -7.30
CA HIS A 1061 -0.35 -66.28 -7.43
C HIS A 1061 -1.73 -66.35 -6.73
N LYS A 1062 -2.54 -67.34 -7.20
CA LYS A 1062 -3.93 -67.73 -6.84
C LYS A 1062 -4.06 -68.09 -5.33
N ARG A 1063 -5.24 -68.16 -4.66
CA ARG A 1063 -6.45 -68.95 -5.04
C ARG A 1063 -7.68 -68.72 -4.10
N MET A 1064 -8.89 -68.82 -4.68
CA MET A 1064 -10.22 -69.25 -4.13
C MET A 1064 -10.86 -68.73 -2.82
N LYS A 1065 -12.03 -68.09 -2.99
CA LYS A 1065 -13.35 -68.30 -2.33
C LYS A 1065 -13.41 -69.09 -0.99
N ARG A 1066 -14.13 -68.49 -0.01
CA ARG A 1066 -15.43 -69.01 0.47
C ARG A 1066 -16.31 -67.89 1.05
N LYS A 1067 -17.62 -68.15 1.08
CA LYS A 1067 -18.72 -67.26 1.49
C LYS A 1067 -19.38 -67.80 2.78
N GLU A 1068 -20.32 -67.01 3.30
CA GLU A 1068 -21.47 -67.37 4.15
C GLU A 1068 -21.31 -67.45 5.67
N GLY A 1069 -22.35 -66.97 6.34
CA GLY A 1069 -22.43 -66.71 7.78
C GLY A 1069 -23.43 -65.60 8.14
N GLU A 1070 -24.60 -65.55 7.49
CA GLU A 1070 -25.72 -64.68 7.91
C GLU A 1070 -26.33 -65.17 9.24
N LYS A 1071 -26.82 -64.24 10.07
CA LYS A 1071 -28.26 -64.23 10.41
C LYS A 1071 -28.73 -62.93 11.07
N ASP A 1072 -29.98 -62.61 10.77
CA ASP A 1072 -30.70 -61.37 11.06
C ASP A 1072 -31.21 -61.22 12.50
N SER A 1073 -31.85 -60.05 12.68
CA SER A 1073 -33.02 -59.75 13.54
C SER A 1073 -32.72 -58.92 14.80
N SER A 1074 -33.53 -57.91 15.16
CA SER A 1074 -34.60 -57.19 14.43
C SER A 1074 -35.13 -56.03 15.28
N THR A 1075 -35.62 -54.93 14.65
CA THR A 1075 -36.72 -54.04 15.13
C THR A 1075 -36.61 -53.34 16.51
N ASN A 1076 -37.35 -52.27 16.84
CA ASN A 1076 -37.81 -51.08 16.12
C ASN A 1076 -38.30 -50.05 17.17
N PHE A 1077 -38.28 -48.75 16.84
CA PHE A 1077 -39.12 -47.65 17.37
C PHE A 1077 -39.66 -47.64 18.82
N THR A 1078 -39.39 -46.54 19.54
CA THR A 1078 -40.37 -45.49 19.95
C THR A 1078 -39.66 -44.44 20.85
N LYS A 1079 -40.11 -43.22 21.17
CA LYS A 1079 -40.88 -42.09 20.57
C LYS A 1079 -41.25 -41.15 21.75
N LYS A 1080 -40.89 -39.85 21.69
CA LYS A 1080 -41.47 -38.69 22.44
C LYS A 1080 -41.30 -38.54 23.98
N GLY A 1081 -41.21 -37.26 24.42
CA GLY A 1081 -41.43 -36.80 25.81
C GLY A 1081 -40.38 -35.79 26.32
N PHE A 1082 -40.27 -34.57 25.79
CA PHE A 1082 -40.90 -33.31 26.26
C PHE A 1082 -40.42 -32.70 27.61
N MET A 1083 -39.79 -31.52 27.50
CA MET A 1083 -39.69 -30.37 28.45
C MET A 1083 -39.28 -30.52 29.93
N GLY A 1084 -38.27 -29.71 30.29
CA GLY A 1084 -38.42 -28.68 31.34
C GLY A 1084 -37.56 -28.82 32.60
N GLY A 1085 -36.86 -27.75 32.99
CA GLY A 1085 -36.19 -27.64 34.30
C GLY A 1085 -34.92 -26.78 34.29
N LYS A 1086 -34.81 -25.79 35.19
CA LYS A 1086 -33.70 -24.83 35.28
C LYS A 1086 -32.70 -25.16 36.41
N ALA A 1087 -31.46 -24.70 36.19
CA ALA A 1087 -30.53 -24.10 37.17
C ALA A 1087 -29.63 -24.98 38.08
N ARG A 1088 -28.33 -24.60 38.07
CA ARG A 1088 -27.37 -24.42 39.20
C ARG A 1088 -27.35 -25.49 40.31
N ASN A 1089 -26.22 -26.14 40.63
CA ASN A 1089 -25.01 -25.48 41.18
C ASN A 1089 -23.77 -26.42 41.23
N SER A 1090 -22.68 -25.95 41.85
CA SER A 1090 -21.30 -26.48 41.83
C SER A 1090 -20.90 -27.45 42.97
N GLU A 1091 -19.71 -28.04 42.79
CA GLU A 1091 -18.81 -28.72 43.76
C GLU A 1091 -19.19 -30.07 44.38
N MET A 1092 -18.32 -31.07 44.18
CA MET A 1092 -17.82 -31.93 45.27
C MET A 1092 -16.42 -32.49 44.95
N LYS A 1093 -15.60 -32.72 45.98
CA LYS A 1093 -14.16 -33.07 45.88
C LYS A 1093 -13.87 -34.55 46.14
N ARG A 1094 -12.81 -35.04 45.47
CA ARG A 1094 -11.75 -35.99 45.93
C ARG A 1094 -12.01 -37.53 46.00
N LYS A 1095 -11.06 -38.21 45.29
CA LYS A 1095 -10.24 -39.38 45.69
C LYS A 1095 -10.87 -40.78 45.80
N ASN A 1096 -10.31 -41.73 45.04
CA ASN A 1096 -9.32 -42.67 45.58
C ASN A 1096 -8.41 -43.29 44.49
N ASN A 1097 -7.17 -43.64 44.86
CA ASN A 1097 -6.18 -44.37 44.04
C ASN A 1097 -5.93 -45.76 44.66
N THR A 1098 -5.49 -46.73 43.85
CA THR A 1098 -4.57 -47.85 44.23
C THR A 1098 -4.15 -48.60 42.94
N THR A 1099 -2.87 -48.57 42.52
CA THR A 1099 -1.80 -49.62 42.64
C THR A 1099 -2.01 -50.89 41.77
N ASP A 1100 -1.02 -51.53 41.14
CA ASP A 1100 0.39 -51.19 40.80
C ASP A 1100 0.98 -52.24 39.81
N GLU A 1101 1.80 -51.80 38.84
CA GLU A 1101 2.97 -52.48 38.19
C GLU A 1101 2.92 -53.95 37.65
N PRO A 1102 3.92 -54.52 36.90
CA PRO A 1102 5.36 -54.12 36.77
C PRO A 1102 6.03 -54.12 35.36
N TYR A 1103 7.20 -53.45 35.28
CA TYR A 1103 8.48 -53.72 34.55
C TYR A 1103 8.53 -54.64 33.28
N ARG A 1104 9.46 -54.56 32.29
CA ARG A 1104 10.87 -54.08 32.10
C ARG A 1104 11.13 -54.09 30.55
N LYS A 1105 12.14 -53.49 29.89
CA LYS A 1105 13.26 -52.55 30.17
C LYS A 1105 13.71 -51.92 28.81
N LEU A 1106 14.66 -50.97 28.78
CA LEU A 1106 15.99 -51.05 28.08
C LEU A 1106 16.08 -49.95 26.99
N VAL A 1107 17.15 -49.16 26.75
CA VAL A 1107 18.33 -48.69 27.53
C VAL A 1107 18.71 -47.28 27.03
N ASN A 1108 19.32 -46.44 27.89
CA ASN A 1108 19.80 -45.08 27.56
C ASN A 1108 21.33 -45.01 27.39
N ARG A 1109 21.83 -43.93 26.78
CA ARG A 1109 23.22 -43.45 26.96
C ARG A 1109 23.30 -42.44 28.11
N THR A 1110 24.39 -42.51 28.87
CA THR A 1110 24.62 -41.77 30.13
C THR A 1110 25.72 -40.70 29.97
N LYS A 1111 25.70 -39.68 30.84
CA LYS A 1111 26.91 -39.03 31.37
C LYS A 1111 26.75 -38.91 32.90
N GLU A 1112 27.83 -39.16 33.62
CA GLU A 1112 27.88 -39.27 35.10
C GLU A 1112 28.95 -38.35 35.72
N PHE A 1113 28.98 -38.36 37.07
CA PHE A 1113 30.00 -37.88 38.03
C PHE A 1113 29.88 -36.43 38.53
N GLY A 1114 29.87 -36.17 39.85
CA GLY A 1114 29.83 -37.06 41.04
C GLY A 1114 29.49 -36.25 42.32
N ARG A 1115 28.59 -36.69 43.21
CA ARG A 1115 28.74 -37.65 44.34
C ARG A 1115 29.67 -37.25 45.50
N ARG A 1116 29.08 -36.97 46.66
CA ARG A 1116 29.33 -37.56 48.02
C ARG A 1116 27.97 -37.47 48.78
N LYS A 1117 27.30 -38.54 49.25
CA LYS A 1117 27.55 -39.45 50.41
C LYS A 1117 27.61 -38.68 51.76
N GLN A 1118 26.97 -39.08 52.87
CA GLN A 1118 26.43 -40.38 53.36
C GLN A 1118 25.29 -40.18 54.40
N GLU A 1119 24.34 -41.13 54.61
CA GLU A 1119 24.21 -42.09 55.76
C GLU A 1119 24.46 -41.51 57.18
N GLY A 1120 23.70 -41.77 58.28
CA GLY A 1120 22.48 -42.57 58.54
C GLY A 1120 22.21 -42.77 60.07
N GLY A 1121 21.06 -43.35 60.47
CA GLY A 1121 20.71 -43.77 61.86
C GLY A 1121 20.27 -42.64 62.85
N LYS A 1122 19.81 -42.90 64.10
CA LYS A 1122 19.15 -44.08 64.75
C LYS A 1122 18.63 -43.71 66.18
N THR A 1123 17.31 -43.80 66.44
CA THR A 1123 16.69 -44.06 67.79
C THR A 1123 16.90 -42.99 68.94
N PRO A 1124 16.45 -43.16 70.23
CA PRO A 1124 15.13 -42.66 70.67
C PRO A 1124 14.99 -42.00 72.10
N LEU A 1125 13.79 -41.47 72.40
CA LEU A 1125 13.08 -41.39 73.71
C LEU A 1125 13.60 -40.57 74.94
N GLN A 1126 12.67 -39.72 75.44
CA GLN A 1126 12.29 -39.43 76.86
C GLN A 1126 12.97 -38.34 77.74
N LYS A 1127 12.09 -37.40 78.17
CA LYS A 1127 11.71 -37.00 79.57
C LYS A 1127 12.31 -35.73 80.24
N ARG A 1128 11.37 -35.06 80.97
CA ARG A 1128 11.53 -34.25 82.21
C ARG A 1128 12.18 -32.85 82.04
N ASP A 1129 11.86 -31.83 82.87
CA ASP A 1129 10.94 -31.75 84.02
C ASP A 1129 10.51 -30.29 84.36
N ASN A 1130 9.55 -30.17 85.30
CA ASN A 1130 9.37 -29.08 86.30
C ASN A 1130 8.90 -27.66 85.96
N GLY A 1131 8.09 -27.13 86.89
CA GLY A 1131 8.18 -25.75 87.39
C GLY A 1131 6.98 -24.84 87.13
N GLY A 1132 6.30 -24.35 88.18
CA GLY A 1132 5.20 -23.39 88.05
C GLY A 1132 5.03 -22.45 89.24
N LYS A 1133 3.90 -21.69 89.25
CA LYS A 1133 3.46 -20.67 90.25
C LYS A 1133 4.17 -19.29 90.10
N LEU A 1134 3.62 -18.13 90.51
CA LEU A 1134 2.55 -17.75 91.46
C LEU A 1134 1.76 -16.46 91.04
N LYS A 1135 0.45 -16.39 91.40
CA LYS A 1135 -0.40 -15.29 92.03
C LYS A 1135 -0.14 -13.78 91.70
N ARG A 1136 -1.08 -12.81 91.84
CA ARG A 1136 -2.38 -12.59 92.59
C ARG A 1136 -3.09 -11.36 91.93
N GLY A 1137 -4.42 -11.28 91.72
CA GLY A 1137 -5.48 -10.78 92.65
C GLY A 1137 -5.74 -9.25 92.55
N GLY A 1138 -6.95 -8.64 92.60
CA GLY A 1138 -8.34 -9.13 92.54
C GLY A 1138 -9.43 -8.07 92.96
N PHE A 1139 -10.70 -8.27 92.54
CA PHE A 1139 -11.99 -7.75 93.12
C PHE A 1139 -12.35 -6.22 93.05
N PRO A 1140 -13.62 -5.77 93.32
CA PRO A 1140 -14.92 -6.14 92.68
C PRO A 1140 -16.04 -5.02 92.60
N GLY A 1141 -17.24 -5.32 92.06
CA GLY A 1141 -18.46 -4.51 92.38
C GLY A 1141 -19.79 -4.80 91.62
N LYS A 1142 -20.90 -4.96 92.35
CA LYS A 1142 -22.34 -5.18 91.98
C LYS A 1142 -22.96 -4.00 91.16
N GLY A 1143 -24.16 -3.99 90.52
CA GLY A 1143 -25.27 -4.94 90.26
C GLY A 1143 -26.68 -4.25 90.15
N LYS A 1144 -27.65 -4.82 89.38
CA LYS A 1144 -29.15 -4.60 89.36
C LYS A 1144 -29.89 -3.49 88.53
N ILE A 1145 -30.91 -3.94 87.75
CA ILE A 1145 -32.35 -3.49 87.62
C ILE A 1145 -32.91 -2.55 86.48
N ASP A 1146 -33.96 -3.09 85.81
CA ASP A 1146 -35.21 -2.61 85.13
C ASP A 1146 -35.41 -1.64 83.90
N ARG A 1147 -36.21 -2.18 82.94
CA ARG A 1147 -37.42 -1.72 82.17
C ARG A 1147 -37.54 -0.39 81.35
N GLN A 1148 -38.03 -0.62 80.10
CA GLN A 1148 -39.21 -0.03 79.40
C GLN A 1148 -39.07 0.89 78.14
N LYS A 1149 -39.91 0.52 77.13
CA LYS A 1149 -40.56 1.29 76.03
C LYS A 1149 -39.80 1.74 74.74
N ARG A 1150 -40.54 1.65 73.62
CA ARG A 1150 -40.30 2.15 72.24
C ARG A 1150 -41.04 3.52 72.05
N PRO A 1151 -41.20 4.18 70.86
CA PRO A 1151 -40.69 3.90 69.48
C PRO A 1151 -40.21 5.12 68.63
N ALA A 1152 -39.86 4.83 67.36
CA ALA A 1152 -40.11 5.61 66.12
C ALA A 1152 -39.18 6.74 65.61
N ASP A 1153 -38.95 6.67 64.29
CA ASP A 1153 -38.78 7.70 63.24
C ASP A 1153 -37.78 8.88 63.34
N GLY A 1154 -36.79 8.86 62.43
CA GLY A 1154 -36.84 9.70 61.23
C GLY A 1154 -36.16 11.10 61.21
N ILE A 1155 -35.67 11.46 60.00
CA ILE A 1155 -35.52 12.85 59.47
C ILE A 1155 -34.33 13.66 60.08
N ARG A 1156 -33.25 13.97 59.34
CA ARG A 1156 -33.02 14.99 58.26
C ARG A 1156 -32.88 16.44 58.79
N GLY A 1157 -31.79 17.12 58.42
CA GLY A 1157 -31.51 18.55 58.72
C GLY A 1157 -30.05 18.72 59.18
N ALA A 1158 -29.09 19.32 58.46
CA ALA A 1158 -29.03 20.50 57.57
C ALA A 1158 -28.92 21.85 58.32
N GLY A 1159 -27.95 22.68 57.91
CA GLY A 1159 -27.62 24.00 58.49
C GLY A 1159 -26.21 23.99 59.12
N ALA A 1160 -25.14 24.44 58.46
CA ALA A 1160 -24.78 25.84 58.11
C ALA A 1160 -24.36 26.66 59.37
N ASN A 1161 -23.39 27.58 59.34
CA ASN A 1161 -22.81 28.31 58.21
C ASN A 1161 -21.50 29.05 58.60
N ARG A 1162 -20.67 29.48 57.61
CA ARG A 1162 -19.61 30.53 57.71
C ARG A 1162 -18.40 30.23 58.66
N ARG A 1163 -17.25 30.93 58.71
CA ARG A 1163 -16.37 31.80 57.87
C ARG A 1163 -15.06 32.04 58.70
N GLN A 1164 -13.86 32.36 58.20
CA GLN A 1164 -13.20 32.38 56.88
C GLN A 1164 -11.66 32.52 57.07
N LYS A 1165 -10.86 32.28 56.00
CA LYS A 1165 -9.46 32.77 55.77
C LYS A 1165 -8.26 32.16 56.57
N THR A 1166 -7.18 31.92 55.80
CA THR A 1166 -5.72 31.97 56.15
C THR A 1166 -5.18 31.02 57.23
N ASN A 1167 -4.06 30.29 57.11
CA ASN A 1167 -2.82 30.52 56.36
C ASN A 1167 -1.86 29.30 56.47
N LYS A 1168 -0.92 29.17 55.51
CA LYS A 1168 0.45 28.58 55.60
C LYS A 1168 0.77 27.20 56.21
N ASN A 1169 1.62 26.50 55.43
CA ASN A 1169 2.76 25.65 55.80
C ASN A 1169 2.57 24.32 56.57
N SER A 1170 2.94 23.24 55.88
CA SER A 1170 4.05 22.36 56.29
C SER A 1170 4.72 21.75 55.06
#